data_AF-A0A419EJZ8-F1
#
_entry.id   AF-A0A419EJZ8-F1
#
_cell.length_a   1.000
_cell.length_b   1.000
_cell.length_c   1.000
_cell.angle_alpha   90.00
_cell.angle_beta   90.00
_cell.angle_gamma   90.00
#
_symmetry.space_group_name_H-M   'P 1'
#
loop_
_entity.id
_entity.type
_entity.pdbx_description
1 polymer ?
#
loop_
_entity_poly.entity_id
_entity_poly.type
_entity_poly.pdbx_seq_one_letter_code
_entity_poly.pdbx_strand_id
1 'polypeptide(L)'
;MYKALFIYFIVLLNCILAQSEVLDDFESESSWKKIASDQVDIKTSLVQGRTGKAIKINYNFVSGSGYCGVQKEMPMKLPGNFQFSFYIKGDGPANNLEFKLVDKSGLNVWWLIQRSYEFAGNWQKVVIKKRHINFAWGPIEDKSLKEFDKIEFFISSANGGKGSYYLDDFRFEELDEISKEFPEPYFSASSGHHLFTNLGDGNQNSQWISSKHEKQFIEIDLKKYREFGGLVIDWDEKDYAGKYQVQISNDGKNWETVYSVKNGKGGRQYIYLKDLESKFIKLLLTKCSNKNGYIVKDIEVKGFEFSESPEKFFAEVAKDKPRGYFPKYNYNQQSYWTITGVSGDEKEALINEEGMVETDKRNFSIEPFIFNNNKLLNWNDVKTEQKLEDGYLPIPVVEWNTDQLNLTTKIFTSGKSGSSVLYLTYKIRNCSNEIQKGKLFLAIRPFQVNPPWQFLNNPGGTAKINSIDYTGKKIIVNGKKEIIPITKPDDFSAAEFDEGDITEYLNKGILPANKKVIDNFGFASGALSYQYELKPGEEKEFYVAVPFYNNSTIQQFNNTASAKRYLNKQLELTKKYWKEKLNNVEFNLPQSADKIVNTIKSNLAYILINRDGKGIQPGSRSYERSWIRDGSLTSSAMLKMGITDEVKEFINWYSSYQFPNGKVPCVVDKRGPDPVPENDSHGELILAFMQYFNFTKDTSLLKDRFGNVIAAMNYMDTLISQRKTDYYKNGNDSLKALYGLMPESISHEGYSDHPRHSYWDDFFGLKGMKDAVEIAKILGKKDYEEKFVKQRDEFQTNIYNSIRQSIKNNRINYIPGCAELGDFDATSTTTALSPVNEYHNIPQPYLQNTFDIYYENFTKRLDPLYDWTNYTPYEVRVIGSYIYLNQVERAHELVKFFLSDQRPAVKNGGWNHWAEVVWKDKNLPRFIGDMPHTWVGSDFINSIRSFFVYEDELDNSLVVGAGLYKEWIDSPEGISIKNLPTYYGKLSYSIKKVEGRYIVNLNGEIKIPEGKIKFINPAKENSTKIIVNQKEVNTKNPGEIVITECPATIEIYFE
;
A
#
# COMPACT_ATOMS: atom_id res chain seq x y z
N MET A 1 -0.29 -44.09 -68.77
CA MET A 1 0.97 -44.40 -68.08
C MET A 1 2.07 -43.53 -68.69
N TYR A 2 2.34 -42.30 -68.24
CA TYR A 2 3.45 -42.00 -67.32
C TYR A 2 3.48 -40.51 -66.88
N LYS A 3 2.33 -39.81 -66.80
CA LYS A 3 2.29 -38.36 -66.44
C LYS A 3 1.17 -37.92 -65.49
N ALA A 4 0.50 -38.84 -64.80
CA ALA A 4 -0.59 -38.54 -63.86
C ALA A 4 -0.30 -38.96 -62.40
N LEU A 5 0.91 -39.45 -62.10
CA LEU A 5 1.28 -39.96 -60.77
C LEU A 5 2.27 -39.08 -59.99
N PHE A 6 2.60 -37.87 -60.48
CA PHE A 6 3.57 -36.98 -59.82
C PHE A 6 2.94 -35.78 -59.09
N ILE A 7 1.62 -35.58 -59.21
CA ILE A 7 0.90 -34.45 -58.60
C ILE A 7 0.14 -34.87 -57.32
N TYR A 8 0.03 -36.17 -57.03
CA TYR A 8 -0.66 -36.68 -55.84
C TYR A 8 0.24 -36.85 -54.59
N PHE A 9 1.53 -36.52 -54.69
CA PHE A 9 2.50 -36.67 -53.58
C PHE A 9 3.05 -35.33 -53.02
N ILE A 10 2.56 -34.18 -53.51
CA ILE A 10 3.02 -32.84 -53.06
C ILE A 10 1.90 -32.03 -52.38
N VAL A 11 0.72 -32.60 -52.14
CA VAL A 11 -0.41 -31.91 -51.46
C VAL A 11 -0.77 -32.56 -50.10
N LEU A 12 0.06 -33.48 -49.58
CA LEU A 12 -0.13 -34.14 -48.28
C LEU A 12 0.99 -33.86 -47.26
N LEU A 13 1.75 -32.79 -47.46
CA LEU A 13 2.70 -32.25 -46.48
C LEU A 13 2.59 -30.72 -46.46
N ASN A 14 1.48 -30.22 -45.94
CA ASN A 14 1.42 -28.89 -45.33
C ASN A 14 0.55 -29.00 -44.06
N CYS A 15 0.87 -29.97 -43.19
CA CYS A 15 0.85 -29.64 -41.78
C CYS A 15 2.04 -28.70 -41.61
N ILE A 16 1.79 -27.39 -41.47
CA ILE A 16 2.78 -26.49 -40.91
C ILE A 16 3.01 -27.01 -39.49
N LEU A 17 3.99 -27.90 -39.34
CA LEU A 17 4.58 -28.12 -38.02
C LEU A 17 5.22 -26.78 -37.70
N ALA A 18 4.67 -26.06 -36.73
CA ALA A 18 5.33 -24.90 -36.14
C ALA A 18 6.77 -25.34 -35.80
N GLN A 19 7.74 -24.78 -36.52
CA GLN A 19 9.12 -25.25 -36.42
C GLN A 19 9.74 -24.57 -35.20
N SER A 20 9.86 -25.33 -34.11
CA SER A 20 10.54 -24.84 -32.92
C SER A 20 12.01 -24.54 -33.23
N GLU A 21 12.39 -23.27 -33.14
CA GLU A 21 13.73 -22.75 -33.34
C GLU A 21 14.52 -22.77 -32.03
N VAL A 22 15.81 -23.13 -32.08
CA VAL A 22 16.73 -23.01 -30.93
C VAL A 22 17.33 -21.61 -30.95
N LEU A 23 17.06 -20.82 -29.91
CA LEU A 23 17.61 -19.48 -29.75
C LEU A 23 18.97 -19.48 -29.03
N ASP A 24 19.13 -20.38 -28.05
CA ASP A 24 20.39 -20.60 -27.33
C ASP A 24 20.38 -22.00 -26.70
N ASP A 25 21.40 -22.80 -26.99
CA ASP A 25 21.60 -24.13 -26.39
C ASP A 25 22.42 -24.09 -25.09
N PHE A 26 22.89 -22.89 -24.70
CA PHE A 26 23.71 -22.63 -23.52
C PHE A 26 25.05 -23.37 -23.49
N GLU A 27 25.63 -23.64 -24.67
CA GLU A 27 26.96 -24.27 -24.80
C GLU A 27 28.14 -23.31 -24.53
N SER A 28 27.88 -21.99 -24.47
CA SER A 28 28.88 -20.96 -24.15
C SER A 28 28.32 -19.86 -23.25
N GLU A 29 29.09 -19.48 -22.22
CA GLU A 29 28.77 -18.32 -21.37
C GLU A 29 29.30 -16.99 -21.93
N SER A 30 30.12 -17.00 -22.99
CA SER A 30 30.80 -15.78 -23.48
C SER A 30 29.85 -14.71 -24.05
N SER A 31 28.67 -15.12 -24.52
CA SER A 31 27.66 -14.20 -25.06
C SER A 31 26.71 -13.64 -24.01
N TRP A 32 26.84 -14.07 -22.75
CA TRP A 32 25.97 -13.68 -21.64
C TRP A 32 26.67 -12.68 -20.71
N LYS A 33 26.13 -11.47 -20.61
CA LYS A 33 26.59 -10.45 -19.68
C LYS A 33 26.00 -10.69 -18.30
N LYS A 34 26.85 -10.75 -17.27
CA LYS A 34 26.43 -10.81 -15.86
C LYS A 34 26.00 -9.42 -15.39
N ILE A 35 24.86 -9.36 -14.71
CA ILE A 35 24.33 -8.14 -14.10
C ILE A 35 23.96 -8.46 -12.65
N ALA A 36 24.34 -7.58 -11.73
CA ALA A 36 24.02 -7.69 -10.32
C ALA A 36 23.91 -6.29 -9.70
N SER A 37 23.01 -6.14 -8.72
CA SER A 37 22.92 -4.93 -7.89
C SER A 37 24.03 -4.89 -6.83
N ASP A 38 24.16 -3.76 -6.12
CA ASP A 38 25.06 -3.65 -4.95
C ASP A 38 24.81 -4.79 -3.95
N GLN A 39 25.89 -5.31 -3.34
CA GLN A 39 25.84 -6.42 -2.36
C GLN A 39 25.26 -7.75 -2.89
N VAL A 40 25.31 -7.98 -4.21
CA VAL A 40 24.95 -9.26 -4.82
C VAL A 40 26.12 -9.85 -5.59
N ASP A 41 26.56 -11.05 -5.19
CA ASP A 41 27.58 -11.78 -5.95
C ASP A 41 26.92 -12.66 -7.02
N ILE A 42 27.45 -12.59 -8.24
CA ILE A 42 27.04 -13.49 -9.33
C ILE A 42 28.26 -14.16 -9.98
N LYS A 43 28.18 -15.47 -10.18
CA LYS A 43 29.18 -16.25 -10.92
C LYS A 43 28.50 -17.22 -11.89
N THR A 44 28.93 -17.19 -13.14
CA THR A 44 28.52 -18.13 -14.18
C THR A 44 29.60 -19.20 -14.38
N SER A 45 29.18 -20.38 -14.82
CA SER A 45 30.08 -21.46 -15.24
C SER A 45 29.33 -22.43 -16.15
N LEU A 46 30.03 -23.04 -17.11
CA LEU A 46 29.48 -24.14 -17.91
C LEU A 46 29.52 -25.47 -17.15
N VAL A 47 28.43 -26.24 -17.21
CA VAL A 47 28.28 -27.56 -16.59
C VAL A 47 27.63 -28.54 -17.56
N GLN A 48 27.55 -29.82 -17.20
CA GLN A 48 26.77 -30.81 -17.96
C GLN A 48 25.26 -30.45 -17.92
N GLY A 49 24.67 -30.29 -19.10
CA GLY A 49 23.26 -29.98 -19.33
C GLY A 49 22.38 -31.23 -19.41
N ARG A 50 21.10 -31.01 -19.74
CA ARG A 50 20.16 -32.04 -20.18
C ARG A 50 20.56 -32.60 -21.54
N THR A 51 21.02 -31.73 -22.43
CA THR A 51 21.56 -32.04 -23.75
C THR A 51 22.84 -31.26 -23.94
N GLY A 52 24.01 -31.91 -23.93
CA GLY A 52 25.29 -31.20 -24.00
C GLY A 52 25.64 -30.48 -22.69
N LYS A 53 25.89 -29.17 -22.75
CA LYS A 53 26.20 -28.30 -21.61
C LYS A 53 25.00 -27.45 -21.21
N ALA A 54 25.16 -26.72 -20.11
CA ALA A 54 24.22 -25.71 -19.63
C ALA A 54 24.99 -24.60 -18.91
N ILE A 55 24.42 -23.41 -18.83
CA ILE A 55 24.94 -22.34 -17.98
C ILE A 55 24.41 -22.53 -16.57
N LYS A 56 25.32 -22.65 -15.60
CA LYS A 56 25.02 -22.55 -14.17
C LYS A 56 25.26 -21.12 -13.71
N ILE A 57 24.24 -20.49 -13.11
CA ILE A 57 24.31 -19.19 -12.47
C ILE A 57 24.27 -19.39 -10.96
N ASN A 58 25.35 -19.03 -10.25
CA ASN A 58 25.40 -18.96 -8.79
C ASN A 58 25.13 -17.53 -8.36
N TYR A 59 24.24 -17.36 -7.38
CA TYR A 59 23.90 -16.07 -6.80
C TYR A 59 24.05 -16.09 -5.29
N ASN A 60 24.37 -14.91 -4.72
CA ASN A 60 24.43 -14.69 -3.28
C ASN A 60 23.95 -13.27 -2.97
N PHE A 61 22.78 -13.14 -2.35
CA PHE A 61 22.28 -11.87 -1.83
C PHE A 61 22.95 -11.59 -0.47
N VAL A 62 24.12 -10.94 -0.48
CA VAL A 62 24.97 -10.72 0.71
C VAL A 62 24.21 -9.94 1.79
N SER A 63 23.47 -8.92 1.39
CA SER A 63 22.63 -8.09 2.27
C SER A 63 21.18 -8.57 2.36
N GLY A 64 20.84 -9.71 1.76
CA GLY A 64 19.49 -10.28 1.71
C GLY A 64 18.59 -9.74 0.59
N SER A 65 18.83 -8.55 0.07
CA SER A 65 18.05 -7.84 -0.97
C SER A 65 18.81 -7.78 -2.30
N GLY A 66 18.13 -7.30 -3.36
CA GLY A 66 18.73 -7.03 -4.67
C GLY A 66 18.29 -7.98 -5.78
N TYR A 67 18.98 -7.90 -6.91
CA TYR A 67 18.72 -8.70 -8.10
C TYR A 67 20.01 -9.05 -8.83
N CYS A 68 20.01 -10.19 -9.53
CA CYS A 68 21.09 -10.55 -10.43
C CYS A 68 20.60 -11.50 -11.53
N GLY A 69 21.36 -11.57 -12.61
CA GLY A 69 21.11 -12.53 -13.67
C GLY A 69 22.05 -12.37 -14.85
N VAL A 70 21.63 -12.95 -15.96
CA VAL A 70 22.36 -12.91 -17.22
C VAL A 70 21.51 -12.23 -18.29
N GLN A 71 22.15 -11.40 -19.11
CA GLN A 71 21.56 -10.69 -20.24
C GLN A 71 22.29 -11.05 -21.53
N LYS A 72 21.57 -11.16 -22.64
CA LYS A 72 22.14 -11.36 -23.97
C LYS A 72 21.48 -10.42 -24.99
N GLU A 73 22.27 -9.88 -25.91
CA GLU A 73 21.76 -9.15 -27.07
C GLU A 73 21.23 -10.16 -28.09
N MET A 74 19.94 -10.05 -28.44
CA MET A 74 19.22 -10.98 -29.30
C MET A 74 18.06 -10.23 -29.97
N PRO A 75 18.33 -9.41 -31.01
CA PRO A 75 17.29 -8.68 -31.73
C PRO A 75 16.33 -9.62 -32.45
N MET A 76 15.03 -9.48 -32.19
CA MET A 76 13.99 -10.34 -32.75
C MET A 76 12.68 -9.59 -32.94
N LYS A 77 12.03 -9.84 -34.08
CA LYS A 77 10.63 -9.44 -34.33
C LYS A 77 9.70 -10.59 -33.97
N LEU A 78 8.57 -10.26 -33.36
CA LEU A 78 7.63 -11.25 -32.84
C LEU A 78 6.36 -11.32 -33.70
N PRO A 79 5.84 -12.53 -33.97
CA PRO A 79 4.59 -12.74 -34.70
C PRO A 79 3.36 -12.42 -33.82
N GLY A 80 2.17 -12.55 -34.41
CA GLY A 80 0.90 -12.29 -33.72
C GLY A 80 0.69 -13.15 -32.48
N ASN A 81 1.14 -14.41 -32.50
CA ASN A 81 1.10 -15.35 -31.38
C ASN A 81 2.37 -16.22 -31.37
N PHE A 82 2.90 -16.50 -30.17
CA PHE A 82 4.17 -17.22 -30.01
C PHE A 82 4.32 -17.80 -28.60
N GLN A 83 5.31 -18.67 -28.46
CA GLN A 83 5.83 -19.09 -27.17
C GLN A 83 7.35 -19.18 -27.15
N PHE A 84 7.90 -18.95 -25.97
CA PHE A 84 9.25 -19.34 -25.60
C PHE A 84 9.21 -20.60 -24.74
N SER A 85 10.25 -21.41 -24.82
CA SER A 85 10.47 -22.46 -23.83
C SER A 85 11.93 -22.66 -23.50
N PHE A 86 12.22 -23.05 -22.27
CA PHE A 86 13.57 -23.42 -21.83
C PHE A 86 13.47 -24.44 -20.71
N TYR A 87 14.59 -25.08 -20.39
CA TYR A 87 14.70 -25.95 -19.23
C TYR A 87 15.42 -25.22 -18.11
N ILE A 88 14.86 -25.36 -16.91
CA ILE A 88 15.43 -24.84 -15.68
C ILE A 88 15.47 -25.91 -14.61
N LYS A 89 16.54 -25.91 -13.84
CA LYS A 89 16.62 -26.56 -12.52
C LYS A 89 17.40 -25.67 -11.58
N GLY A 90 17.35 -25.94 -10.30
CA GLY A 90 18.17 -25.20 -9.36
C GLY A 90 18.05 -25.71 -7.95
N ASP A 91 18.70 -24.96 -7.06
CA ASP A 91 18.63 -25.13 -5.63
C ASP A 91 18.80 -23.76 -4.96
N GLY A 92 18.05 -23.52 -3.90
CA GLY A 92 18.10 -22.28 -3.14
C GLY A 92 16.74 -21.85 -2.58
N PRO A 93 16.72 -20.78 -1.77
CA PRO A 93 15.48 -20.22 -1.23
C PRO A 93 14.52 -19.78 -2.34
N ALA A 94 13.21 -19.82 -2.04
CA ALA A 94 12.19 -19.33 -2.95
C ALA A 94 12.38 -17.82 -3.20
N ASN A 95 12.77 -17.44 -4.40
CA ASN A 95 12.99 -16.06 -4.83
C ASN A 95 12.19 -15.79 -6.12
N ASN A 96 12.10 -14.55 -6.59
CA ASN A 96 11.33 -14.29 -7.81
C ASN A 96 12.18 -14.63 -9.03
N LEU A 97 11.64 -15.45 -9.93
CA LEU A 97 12.23 -15.72 -11.24
C LEU A 97 11.67 -14.74 -12.26
N GLU A 98 12.55 -14.07 -12.99
CA GLU A 98 12.20 -13.02 -13.94
C GLU A 98 12.73 -13.37 -15.34
N PHE A 99 11.82 -13.28 -16.32
CA PHE A 99 12.14 -13.33 -17.74
C PHE A 99 11.82 -11.97 -18.33
N LYS A 100 12.81 -11.27 -18.90
CA LYS A 100 12.61 -9.92 -19.45
C LYS A 100 13.02 -9.83 -20.91
N LEU A 101 12.27 -9.02 -21.64
CA LEU A 101 12.54 -8.60 -23.00
C LEU A 101 12.70 -7.08 -22.98
N VAL A 102 13.81 -6.58 -23.50
CA VAL A 102 14.17 -5.16 -23.46
C VAL A 102 14.34 -4.66 -24.88
N ASP A 103 13.81 -3.47 -25.16
CA ASP A 103 13.95 -2.83 -26.47
C ASP A 103 15.36 -2.29 -26.74
N LYS A 104 15.55 -1.76 -27.95
CA LYS A 104 16.81 -1.13 -28.39
C LYS A 104 17.27 0.00 -27.48
N SER A 105 16.33 0.81 -26.99
CA SER A 105 16.65 1.97 -26.14
C SER A 105 17.17 1.54 -24.76
N GLY A 106 16.79 0.35 -24.30
CA GLY A 106 17.07 -0.11 -22.95
C GLY A 106 16.09 0.45 -21.92
N LEU A 107 15.11 1.25 -22.34
CA LEU A 107 14.16 1.95 -21.46
C LEU A 107 12.84 1.20 -21.34
N ASN A 108 12.46 0.40 -22.35
CA ASN A 108 11.19 -0.32 -22.36
C ASN A 108 11.41 -1.79 -22.07
N VAL A 109 10.72 -2.29 -21.04
CA VAL A 109 10.86 -3.66 -20.57
C VAL A 109 9.49 -4.33 -20.54
N TRP A 110 9.44 -5.55 -21.08
CA TRP A 110 8.35 -6.48 -20.89
C TRP A 110 8.85 -7.68 -20.09
N TRP A 111 8.00 -8.22 -19.22
CA TRP A 111 8.42 -9.29 -18.33
C TRP A 111 7.35 -10.33 -18.04
N LEU A 112 7.83 -11.50 -17.63
CA LEU A 112 7.11 -12.43 -16.77
C LEU A 112 7.85 -12.51 -15.44
N ILE A 113 7.13 -12.33 -14.33
CA ILE A 113 7.64 -12.62 -12.99
C ILE A 113 6.90 -13.80 -12.39
N GLN A 114 7.64 -14.83 -12.01
CA GLN A 114 7.14 -15.90 -11.16
C GLN A 114 7.59 -15.64 -9.72
N ARG A 115 6.67 -15.12 -8.90
CA ARG A 115 6.97 -14.74 -7.51
C ARG A 115 7.17 -15.97 -6.63
N SER A 116 8.16 -15.91 -5.73
CA SER A 116 8.48 -17.02 -4.81
C SER A 116 8.65 -18.36 -5.55
N TYR A 117 9.39 -18.36 -6.65
CA TYR A 117 9.69 -19.53 -7.45
C TYR A 117 10.53 -20.53 -6.65
N GLU A 118 9.99 -21.73 -6.43
CA GLU A 118 10.69 -22.84 -5.80
C GLU A 118 11.42 -23.66 -6.87
N PHE A 119 12.74 -23.74 -6.75
CA PHE A 119 13.52 -24.54 -7.68
C PHE A 119 13.32 -26.03 -7.44
N ALA A 120 13.02 -26.75 -8.51
CA ALA A 120 13.10 -28.20 -8.52
C ALA A 120 14.54 -28.65 -8.78
N GLY A 121 14.97 -29.71 -8.08
CA GLY A 121 16.30 -30.31 -8.29
C GLY A 121 16.45 -31.03 -9.63
N ASN A 122 15.33 -31.38 -10.28
CA ASN A 122 15.28 -31.94 -11.63
C ASN A 122 14.90 -30.88 -12.67
N TRP A 123 15.27 -31.13 -13.93
CA TRP A 123 14.94 -30.26 -15.06
C TRP A 123 13.43 -30.14 -15.26
N GLN A 124 12.94 -28.90 -15.25
CA GLN A 124 11.56 -28.54 -15.56
C GLN A 124 11.54 -27.74 -16.86
N LYS A 125 10.56 -28.03 -17.73
CA LYS A 125 10.30 -27.21 -18.92
C LYS A 125 9.45 -26.02 -18.51
N VAL A 126 9.93 -24.81 -18.74
CA VAL A 126 9.14 -23.58 -18.62
C VAL A 126 8.63 -23.21 -20.01
N VAL A 127 7.35 -22.84 -20.10
CA VAL A 127 6.71 -22.36 -21.34
C VAL A 127 6.12 -20.98 -21.08
N ILE A 128 6.57 -19.99 -21.84
CA ILE A 128 6.14 -18.59 -21.74
C ILE A 128 5.43 -18.24 -23.04
N LYS A 129 4.10 -18.17 -23.01
CA LYS A 129 3.29 -17.70 -24.14
C LYS A 129 3.19 -16.18 -24.12
N LYS A 130 2.88 -15.55 -25.26
CA LYS A 130 2.68 -14.09 -25.37
C LYS A 130 1.86 -13.47 -24.24
N ARG A 131 0.75 -14.11 -23.84
CA ARG A 131 -0.15 -13.64 -22.77
C ARG A 131 0.47 -13.62 -21.36
N HIS A 132 1.55 -14.36 -21.13
CA HIS A 132 2.24 -14.38 -19.84
C HIS A 132 3.16 -13.15 -19.68
N ILE A 133 3.44 -12.45 -20.79
CA ILE A 133 4.37 -11.34 -20.84
C ILE A 133 3.59 -10.03 -20.74
N ASN A 134 3.87 -9.25 -19.70
CA ASN A 134 3.25 -7.95 -19.46
C ASN A 134 4.27 -6.83 -19.69
N PHE A 135 3.81 -5.67 -20.13
CA PHE A 135 4.64 -4.47 -20.09
C PHE A 135 4.98 -4.14 -18.63
N ALA A 136 6.28 -3.98 -18.35
CA ALA A 136 6.79 -3.73 -17.02
C ALA A 136 6.91 -2.22 -16.77
N TRP A 137 7.75 -1.53 -17.56
CA TRP A 137 7.95 -0.09 -17.50
C TRP A 137 8.58 0.43 -18.79
N GLY A 138 8.53 1.75 -18.96
CA GLY A 138 9.14 2.47 -20.07
C GLY A 138 8.24 3.60 -20.61
N PRO A 139 8.80 4.55 -21.37
CA PRO A 139 8.09 5.75 -21.81
C PRO A 139 7.19 5.55 -23.05
N ILE A 140 7.11 4.35 -23.64
CA ILE A 140 6.32 4.13 -24.86
C ILE A 140 4.81 4.15 -24.60
N GLU A 141 4.07 4.79 -25.50
CA GLU A 141 2.60 4.79 -25.48
C GLU A 141 2.02 3.43 -25.88
N ASP A 142 2.53 2.84 -26.98
CA ASP A 142 2.13 1.51 -27.43
C ASP A 142 2.91 0.43 -26.66
N LYS A 143 2.28 -0.09 -25.61
CA LYS A 143 2.82 -1.12 -24.73
C LYS A 143 2.79 -2.53 -25.34
N SER A 144 2.36 -2.69 -26.59
CA SER A 144 2.33 -4.01 -27.23
C SER A 144 3.74 -4.50 -27.56
N LEU A 145 4.02 -5.76 -27.21
CA LEU A 145 5.29 -6.41 -27.50
C LEU A 145 5.31 -6.85 -28.97
N LYS A 146 6.10 -6.14 -29.78
CA LYS A 146 6.27 -6.39 -31.23
C LYS A 146 7.68 -6.85 -31.59
N GLU A 147 8.68 -6.35 -30.88
CA GLU A 147 10.08 -6.68 -31.05
C GLU A 147 10.85 -6.44 -29.75
N PHE A 148 12.03 -7.03 -29.63
CA PHE A 148 12.97 -6.78 -28.54
C PHE A 148 14.42 -6.89 -29.04
N ASP A 149 15.37 -6.30 -28.31
CA ASP A 149 16.81 -6.33 -28.63
C ASP A 149 17.64 -7.11 -27.60
N LYS A 150 17.15 -7.23 -26.36
CA LYS A 150 17.86 -7.95 -25.29
C LYS A 150 16.91 -8.85 -24.52
N ILE A 151 17.46 -9.97 -24.06
CA ILE A 151 16.77 -10.94 -23.21
C ILE A 151 17.49 -11.12 -21.88
N GLU A 152 16.73 -11.29 -20.80
CA GLU A 152 17.28 -11.43 -19.46
C GLU A 152 16.62 -12.59 -18.69
N PHE A 153 17.47 -13.36 -17.99
CA PHE A 153 17.07 -14.39 -17.02
C PHE A 153 17.59 -14.02 -15.64
N PHE A 154 16.71 -13.51 -14.78
CA PHE A 154 17.08 -12.90 -13.51
C PHE A 154 16.42 -13.59 -12.32
N ILE A 155 17.07 -13.47 -11.16
CA ILE A 155 16.50 -13.73 -9.85
C ILE A 155 16.53 -12.45 -9.05
N SER A 156 15.39 -12.07 -8.46
CA SER A 156 15.30 -10.98 -7.50
C SER A 156 14.87 -11.50 -6.12
N SER A 157 15.37 -10.84 -5.07
CA SER A 157 15.16 -11.31 -3.71
C SER A 157 13.69 -11.19 -3.26
N ALA A 158 13.13 -12.33 -2.86
CA ALA A 158 11.93 -12.39 -2.03
C ALA A 158 12.27 -12.84 -0.59
N ASN A 159 13.12 -13.87 -0.48
CA ASN A 159 13.61 -14.42 0.79
C ASN A 159 15.15 -14.31 0.92
N GLY A 160 15.83 -13.72 -0.06
CA GLY A 160 17.28 -13.54 -0.09
C GLY A 160 18.07 -14.85 -0.16
N GLY A 161 19.23 -14.86 0.48
CA GLY A 161 20.11 -16.02 0.59
C GLY A 161 20.96 -16.29 -0.66
N LYS A 162 21.47 -17.51 -0.75
CA LYS A 162 22.34 -17.99 -1.84
C LYS A 162 21.76 -19.23 -2.49
N GLY A 163 22.04 -19.39 -3.77
CA GLY A 163 21.58 -20.54 -4.53
C GLY A 163 22.22 -20.62 -5.91
N SER A 164 21.72 -21.53 -6.71
CA SER A 164 22.09 -21.62 -8.11
C SER A 164 20.94 -22.10 -8.97
N TYR A 165 20.88 -21.59 -10.20
CA TYR A 165 19.96 -22.06 -11.21
C TYR A 165 20.69 -22.32 -12.52
N TYR A 166 20.11 -23.21 -13.32
CA TYR A 166 20.70 -23.74 -14.53
C TYR A 166 19.74 -23.51 -15.67
N LEU A 167 20.24 -23.02 -16.80
CA LEU A 167 19.46 -22.78 -18.01
C LEU A 167 19.98 -23.66 -19.14
N ASP A 168 19.06 -24.24 -19.90
CA ASP A 168 19.34 -25.14 -21.03
C ASP A 168 18.22 -25.06 -22.09
N ASP A 169 18.57 -25.34 -23.35
CA ASP A 169 17.67 -25.51 -24.50
C ASP A 169 16.58 -24.41 -24.63
N PHE A 170 17.01 -23.15 -24.77
CA PHE A 170 16.10 -22.01 -24.98
C PHE A 170 15.63 -21.95 -26.44
N ARG A 171 14.31 -21.99 -26.61
CA ARG A 171 13.62 -22.15 -27.89
C ARG A 171 12.52 -21.14 -28.08
N PHE A 172 12.22 -20.87 -29.34
CA PHE A 172 11.09 -20.08 -29.80
C PHE A 172 10.21 -20.90 -30.74
N GLU A 173 8.92 -20.63 -30.70
CA GLU A 173 7.93 -21.25 -31.57
C GLU A 173 6.85 -20.24 -31.91
N GLU A 174 6.64 -19.99 -33.21
CA GLU A 174 5.48 -19.27 -33.70
C GLU A 174 4.25 -20.17 -33.54
N LEU A 175 3.19 -19.63 -32.94
CA LEU A 175 1.93 -20.33 -32.74
C LEU A 175 0.89 -19.81 -33.72
N ASP A 176 -0.06 -20.65 -34.10
CA ASP A 176 -1.24 -20.21 -34.84
C ASP A 176 -1.91 -19.02 -34.12
N GLU A 177 -2.43 -18.06 -34.89
CA GLU A 177 -3.22 -16.99 -34.30
C GLU A 177 -4.37 -17.58 -33.48
N ILE A 178 -4.54 -17.08 -32.25
CA ILE A 178 -5.66 -17.48 -31.41
C ILE A 178 -6.93 -17.04 -32.13
N SER A 179 -7.71 -18.02 -32.59
CA SER A 179 -8.97 -17.74 -33.25
C SER A 179 -9.89 -17.00 -32.29
N LYS A 180 -10.41 -15.85 -32.72
CA LYS A 180 -11.39 -15.08 -31.94
C LYS A 180 -12.78 -15.72 -31.98
N GLU A 181 -13.00 -16.68 -32.88
CA GLU A 181 -14.26 -17.39 -33.06
C GLU A 181 -14.05 -18.89 -32.77
N PHE A 182 -14.56 -19.33 -31.63
CA PHE A 182 -14.58 -20.74 -31.29
C PHE A 182 -15.88 -21.38 -31.79
N PRO A 183 -15.82 -22.57 -32.44
CA PRO A 183 -17.03 -23.32 -32.73
C PRO A 183 -17.74 -23.69 -31.42
N GLU A 184 -19.07 -23.82 -31.49
CA GLU A 184 -19.86 -24.26 -30.34
C GLU A 184 -19.39 -25.65 -29.87
N PRO A 185 -19.18 -25.85 -28.56
CA PRO A 185 -18.80 -27.14 -28.02
C PRO A 185 -19.87 -28.20 -28.30
N TYR A 186 -19.43 -29.43 -28.54
CA TYR A 186 -20.33 -30.58 -28.68
C TYR A 186 -20.36 -31.40 -27.39
N PHE A 187 -21.56 -31.58 -26.84
CA PHE A 187 -21.79 -32.31 -25.61
C PHE A 187 -22.24 -33.74 -25.88
N SER A 188 -21.74 -34.67 -25.08
CA SER A 188 -22.20 -36.06 -25.04
C SER A 188 -22.17 -36.59 -23.62
N ALA A 189 -22.95 -37.62 -23.30
CA ALA A 189 -22.98 -38.19 -21.96
C ALA A 189 -23.12 -39.72 -22.00
N SER A 190 -22.75 -40.37 -20.89
CA SER A 190 -22.72 -41.84 -20.77
C SER A 190 -24.11 -42.51 -20.85
N SER A 191 -25.18 -41.78 -20.53
CA SER A 191 -26.58 -42.23 -20.61
C SER A 191 -27.52 -41.02 -20.64
N GLY A 192 -28.84 -41.25 -20.72
CA GLY A 192 -29.86 -40.23 -20.47
C GLY A 192 -31.11 -40.36 -21.34
N HIS A 193 -32.23 -39.82 -20.84
CA HIS A 193 -33.55 -39.87 -21.50
C HIS A 193 -33.89 -38.61 -22.35
N HIS A 194 -33.05 -37.57 -22.29
CA HIS A 194 -33.19 -36.33 -23.07
C HIS A 194 -31.95 -36.12 -23.97
N LEU A 195 -32.13 -35.39 -25.08
CA LEU A 195 -31.07 -35.15 -26.07
C LEU A 195 -29.89 -34.42 -25.42
N PHE A 196 -28.66 -34.85 -25.72
CA PHE A 196 -27.42 -34.19 -25.29
C PHE A 196 -27.33 -32.72 -25.72
N THR A 197 -28.21 -32.29 -26.64
CA THR A 197 -28.39 -30.90 -27.08
C THR A 197 -28.91 -29.96 -26.01
N ASN A 198 -29.41 -30.47 -24.88
CA ASN A 198 -29.84 -29.65 -23.74
C ASN A 198 -28.66 -29.18 -22.87
N LEU A 199 -27.46 -29.74 -23.05
CA LEU A 199 -26.27 -29.30 -22.32
C LEU A 199 -25.57 -28.21 -23.13
N GLY A 200 -25.29 -27.05 -22.52
CA GLY A 200 -24.61 -25.93 -23.16
C GLY A 200 -25.49 -25.10 -24.10
N ASP A 201 -26.83 -25.23 -24.00
CA ASP A 201 -27.77 -24.49 -24.85
C ASP A 201 -28.19 -23.13 -24.28
N GLY A 202 -27.71 -22.79 -23.07
CA GLY A 202 -28.04 -21.55 -22.36
C GLY A 202 -29.50 -21.44 -21.90
N ASN A 203 -30.29 -22.51 -22.04
CA ASN A 203 -31.71 -22.51 -21.68
C ASN A 203 -31.91 -23.17 -20.31
N GLN A 204 -32.19 -22.37 -19.28
CA GLN A 204 -32.38 -22.87 -17.91
C GLN A 204 -33.58 -23.81 -17.72
N ASN A 205 -34.44 -23.99 -18.73
CA ASN A 205 -35.56 -24.94 -18.71
C ASN A 205 -35.22 -26.29 -19.36
N SER A 206 -34.10 -26.39 -20.07
CA SER A 206 -33.58 -27.65 -20.59
C SER A 206 -32.89 -28.41 -19.45
N GLN A 207 -32.85 -29.74 -19.56
CA GLN A 207 -32.13 -30.57 -18.59
C GLN A 207 -31.67 -31.88 -19.22
N TRP A 208 -30.50 -32.33 -18.80
CA TRP A 208 -30.03 -33.70 -18.95
C TRP A 208 -30.32 -34.47 -17.66
N ILE A 209 -30.87 -35.66 -17.80
CA ILE A 209 -31.19 -36.58 -16.70
C ILE A 209 -30.49 -37.90 -16.97
N SER A 210 -29.67 -38.37 -16.02
CA SER A 210 -29.00 -39.66 -16.15
C SER A 210 -29.99 -40.82 -16.06
N SER A 211 -29.76 -41.89 -16.82
CA SER A 211 -30.61 -43.10 -16.73
C SER A 211 -30.30 -43.97 -15.50
N LYS A 212 -29.19 -43.71 -14.80
CA LYS A 212 -28.71 -44.46 -13.63
C LYS A 212 -28.10 -43.54 -12.58
N HIS A 213 -28.07 -44.00 -11.33
CA HIS A 213 -27.43 -43.32 -10.19
C HIS A 213 -25.97 -43.77 -9.92
N GLU A 214 -25.46 -44.70 -10.72
CA GLU A 214 -24.07 -45.18 -10.67
C GLU A 214 -23.10 -44.13 -11.23
N LYS A 215 -21.83 -44.49 -11.45
CA LYS A 215 -20.84 -43.60 -12.08
C LYS A 215 -21.30 -43.21 -13.50
N GLN A 216 -21.27 -41.93 -13.83
CA GLN A 216 -21.66 -41.35 -15.13
C GLN A 216 -20.60 -40.37 -15.62
N PHE A 217 -20.65 -39.98 -16.89
CA PHE A 217 -19.82 -38.89 -17.40
C PHE A 217 -20.56 -38.01 -18.40
N ILE A 218 -20.13 -36.75 -18.48
CA ILE A 218 -20.43 -35.81 -19.56
C ILE A 218 -19.10 -35.43 -20.21
N GLU A 219 -19.02 -35.56 -21.54
CA GLU A 219 -17.87 -35.17 -22.36
C GLU A 219 -18.22 -33.95 -23.21
N ILE A 220 -17.31 -32.98 -23.26
CA ILE A 220 -17.41 -31.72 -23.99
C ILE A 220 -16.26 -31.70 -25.00
N ASP A 221 -16.59 -31.79 -26.28
CA ASP A 221 -15.65 -31.66 -27.40
C ASP A 221 -15.62 -30.20 -27.87
N LEU A 222 -14.52 -29.50 -27.60
CA LEU A 222 -14.30 -28.10 -27.96
C LEU A 222 -13.97 -27.91 -29.46
N LYS A 223 -13.92 -29.01 -30.24
CA LYS A 223 -13.61 -29.11 -31.69
C LYS A 223 -12.22 -28.68 -32.12
N LYS A 224 -11.61 -27.74 -31.40
CA LYS A 224 -10.24 -27.24 -31.58
C LYS A 224 -9.58 -27.11 -30.20
N TYR A 225 -8.26 -26.93 -30.20
CA TYR A 225 -7.58 -26.52 -28.98
C TYR A 225 -8.16 -25.18 -28.55
N ARG A 226 -8.64 -25.13 -27.31
CA ARG A 226 -9.25 -23.96 -26.73
C ARG A 226 -8.72 -23.77 -25.33
N GLU A 227 -8.39 -22.53 -25.03
CA GLU A 227 -8.05 -22.09 -23.68
C GLU A 227 -9.34 -21.81 -22.91
N PHE A 228 -9.39 -22.23 -21.66
CA PHE A 228 -10.53 -22.02 -20.79
C PHE A 228 -10.07 -21.81 -19.35
N GLY A 229 -10.85 -21.03 -18.61
CA GLY A 229 -10.56 -20.67 -17.23
C GLY A 229 -11.46 -21.35 -16.21
N GLY A 230 -12.55 -22.00 -16.65
CA GLY A 230 -13.45 -22.64 -15.71
C GLY A 230 -14.70 -23.21 -16.32
N LEU A 231 -15.51 -23.78 -15.44
CA LEU A 231 -16.86 -24.26 -15.75
C LEU A 231 -17.85 -23.59 -14.83
N VAL A 232 -19.03 -23.24 -15.35
CA VAL A 232 -20.21 -22.94 -14.55
C VAL A 232 -21.21 -24.05 -14.79
N ILE A 233 -21.64 -24.72 -13.73
CA ILE A 233 -22.51 -25.89 -13.80
C ILE A 233 -23.80 -25.57 -13.05
N ASP A 234 -24.93 -25.63 -13.74
CA ASP A 234 -26.24 -25.50 -13.14
C ASP A 234 -26.82 -26.89 -12.87
N TRP A 235 -26.76 -27.32 -11.61
CA TRP A 235 -27.38 -28.57 -11.18
C TRP A 235 -28.87 -28.39 -10.86
N ASP A 236 -29.62 -29.49 -10.80
CA ASP A 236 -30.88 -29.48 -10.07
C ASP A 236 -30.68 -29.21 -8.56
N GLU A 237 -31.70 -28.66 -7.91
CA GLU A 237 -31.67 -28.34 -6.48
C GLU A 237 -31.57 -29.59 -5.59
N LYS A 238 -32.12 -30.73 -6.04
CA LYS A 238 -32.22 -31.96 -5.25
C LYS A 238 -31.35 -33.08 -5.82
N ASP A 239 -31.37 -33.28 -7.14
CA ASP A 239 -30.73 -34.43 -7.80
C ASP A 239 -29.48 -34.00 -8.58
N TYR A 240 -28.33 -33.94 -7.89
CA TYR A 240 -27.07 -33.39 -8.39
C TYR A 240 -25.88 -34.31 -8.09
N ALA A 241 -24.67 -33.96 -8.57
CA ALA A 241 -23.46 -34.72 -8.26
C ALA A 241 -22.85 -34.32 -6.91
N GLY A 242 -22.98 -35.18 -5.90
CA GLY A 242 -22.31 -35.00 -4.61
C GLY A 242 -20.78 -35.24 -4.66
N LYS A 243 -20.30 -36.04 -5.62
CA LYS A 243 -18.85 -36.21 -5.93
C LYS A 243 -18.61 -36.31 -7.42
N TYR A 244 -17.64 -35.54 -7.93
CA TYR A 244 -17.25 -35.62 -9.33
C TYR A 244 -15.82 -35.10 -9.57
N GLN A 245 -15.28 -35.37 -10.76
CA GLN A 245 -13.98 -34.90 -11.20
C GLN A 245 -14.10 -34.17 -12.54
N VAL A 246 -13.27 -33.15 -12.74
CA VAL A 246 -13.07 -32.53 -14.06
C VAL A 246 -11.78 -33.10 -14.64
N GLN A 247 -11.87 -33.60 -15.87
CA GLN A 247 -10.75 -34.16 -16.60
C GLN A 247 -10.58 -33.47 -17.95
N ILE A 248 -9.35 -33.42 -18.47
CA ILE A 248 -9.04 -32.86 -19.79
C ILE A 248 -8.35 -33.92 -20.66
N SER A 249 -8.46 -33.78 -21.98
CA SER A 249 -7.80 -34.67 -22.94
C SER A 249 -7.57 -34.00 -24.28
N ASN A 250 -6.41 -34.27 -24.88
CA ASN A 250 -6.06 -33.77 -26.21
C ASN A 250 -6.52 -34.70 -27.35
N ASP A 251 -6.81 -35.95 -27.03
CA ASP A 251 -7.16 -37.01 -28.00
C ASP A 251 -8.49 -37.71 -27.70
N GLY A 252 -9.18 -37.32 -26.62
CA GLY A 252 -10.41 -37.93 -26.14
C GLY A 252 -10.22 -39.32 -25.49
N LYS A 253 -8.98 -39.80 -25.38
CA LYS A 253 -8.64 -41.16 -24.91
C LYS A 253 -7.83 -41.13 -23.62
N ASN A 254 -6.80 -40.30 -23.56
CA ASN A 254 -5.95 -40.12 -22.41
C ASN A 254 -6.45 -38.94 -21.59
N TRP A 255 -6.95 -39.21 -20.39
CA TRP A 255 -7.61 -38.22 -19.54
C TRP A 255 -6.77 -37.90 -18.31
N GLU A 256 -6.56 -36.61 -18.07
CA GLU A 256 -5.88 -36.07 -16.89
C GLU A 256 -6.91 -35.40 -15.98
N THR A 257 -6.86 -35.66 -14.66
CA THR A 257 -7.77 -35.01 -13.71
C THR A 257 -7.19 -33.67 -13.26
N VAL A 258 -7.92 -32.58 -13.51
CA VAL A 258 -7.50 -31.21 -13.19
C VAL A 258 -8.26 -30.61 -12.02
N TYR A 259 -9.42 -31.18 -11.65
CA TYR A 259 -10.20 -30.73 -10.48
C TYR A 259 -11.02 -31.89 -9.88
N SER A 260 -11.30 -31.84 -8.59
CA SER A 260 -12.08 -32.89 -7.89
C SER A 260 -12.95 -32.30 -6.79
N VAL A 261 -14.25 -32.55 -6.89
CA VAL A 261 -15.27 -32.13 -5.93
C VAL A 261 -15.66 -33.32 -5.04
N LYS A 262 -15.52 -33.16 -3.73
CA LYS A 262 -15.82 -34.20 -2.73
C LYS A 262 -17.18 -34.03 -2.06
N ASN A 263 -17.65 -32.79 -1.95
CA ASN A 263 -18.91 -32.42 -1.32
C ASN A 263 -19.58 -31.36 -2.21
N GLY A 264 -20.23 -31.82 -3.28
CA GLY A 264 -20.95 -30.94 -4.20
C GLY A 264 -22.28 -30.46 -3.64
N LYS A 265 -22.85 -29.43 -4.27
CA LYS A 265 -24.17 -28.88 -3.96
C LYS A 265 -25.09 -28.85 -5.19
N GLY A 266 -26.39 -28.70 -4.94
CA GLY A 266 -27.37 -28.41 -5.98
C GLY A 266 -27.33 -26.94 -6.42
N GLY A 267 -28.04 -26.63 -7.51
CA GLY A 267 -28.05 -25.30 -8.13
C GLY A 267 -26.73 -24.93 -8.81
N ARG A 268 -26.48 -23.62 -8.97
CA ARG A 268 -25.30 -23.08 -9.69
C ARG A 268 -24.00 -23.27 -8.91
N GLN A 269 -23.01 -23.87 -9.55
CA GLN A 269 -21.66 -24.14 -9.04
C GLN A 269 -20.59 -23.61 -10.01
N TYR A 270 -19.48 -23.12 -9.47
CA TYR A 270 -18.39 -22.53 -10.22
C TYR A 270 -17.12 -23.35 -10.02
N ILE A 271 -16.38 -23.63 -11.09
CA ILE A 271 -15.14 -24.39 -11.05
C ILE A 271 -14.01 -23.55 -11.63
N TYR A 272 -12.99 -23.31 -10.81
CA TYR A 272 -11.80 -22.56 -11.19
C TYR A 272 -10.74 -23.48 -11.82
N LEU A 273 -10.38 -23.22 -13.08
CA LEU A 273 -9.47 -24.04 -13.89
C LEU A 273 -8.40 -23.15 -14.55
N LYS A 274 -7.37 -22.78 -13.80
CA LYS A 274 -6.33 -21.85 -14.27
C LYS A 274 -5.37 -22.49 -15.29
N ASP A 275 -4.99 -21.70 -16.30
CA ASP A 275 -3.90 -21.98 -17.25
C ASP A 275 -4.08 -23.30 -18.02
N LEU A 276 -5.32 -23.70 -18.31
CA LEU A 276 -5.63 -24.92 -19.05
C LEU A 276 -5.92 -24.66 -20.54
N GLU A 277 -5.48 -25.61 -21.36
CA GLU A 277 -5.75 -25.69 -22.78
C GLU A 277 -5.97 -27.15 -23.17
N SER A 278 -7.06 -27.43 -23.88
CA SER A 278 -7.35 -28.80 -24.33
C SER A 278 -8.34 -28.82 -25.49
N LYS A 279 -8.58 -30.02 -26.04
CA LYS A 279 -9.66 -30.27 -27.02
C LYS A 279 -10.91 -30.84 -26.37
N PHE A 280 -10.76 -31.59 -25.28
CA PHE A 280 -11.86 -32.28 -24.61
C PHE A 280 -11.86 -31.99 -23.11
N ILE A 281 -13.06 -31.81 -22.56
CA ILE A 281 -13.31 -31.74 -21.11
C ILE A 281 -14.27 -32.87 -20.75
N LYS A 282 -14.08 -33.50 -19.58
CA LYS A 282 -14.96 -34.54 -19.06
C LYS A 282 -15.32 -34.27 -17.61
N LEU A 283 -16.62 -34.23 -17.33
CA LEU A 283 -17.17 -34.29 -15.98
C LEU A 283 -17.46 -35.75 -15.61
N LEU A 284 -16.63 -36.31 -14.74
CA LEU A 284 -16.77 -37.69 -14.26
C LEU A 284 -17.58 -37.69 -12.96
N LEU A 285 -18.86 -38.03 -13.04
CA LEU A 285 -19.80 -38.05 -11.91
C LEU A 285 -19.69 -39.39 -11.18
N THR A 286 -19.31 -39.36 -9.90
CA THR A 286 -18.96 -40.58 -9.14
C THR A 286 -19.91 -40.89 -7.99
N LYS A 287 -20.64 -39.90 -7.49
CA LYS A 287 -21.68 -40.08 -6.47
C LYS A 287 -22.78 -39.03 -6.63
N CYS A 288 -24.03 -39.45 -6.72
CA CYS A 288 -25.21 -38.59 -6.72
C CYS A 288 -25.57 -38.14 -5.29
N SER A 289 -26.27 -37.01 -5.17
CA SER A 289 -26.81 -36.49 -3.91
C SER A 289 -27.86 -37.44 -3.33
N ASN A 290 -28.79 -37.87 -4.20
CA ASN A 290 -29.88 -38.80 -3.91
C ASN A 290 -29.82 -39.99 -4.87
N LYS A 291 -30.45 -41.12 -4.53
CA LYS A 291 -30.45 -42.34 -5.37
C LYS A 291 -31.23 -42.22 -6.69
N ASN A 292 -31.70 -41.02 -7.05
CA ASN A 292 -32.53 -40.75 -8.22
C ASN A 292 -31.74 -40.46 -9.51
N GLY A 293 -30.40 -40.41 -9.45
CA GLY A 293 -29.55 -40.06 -10.61
C GLY A 293 -28.94 -38.67 -10.51
N TYR A 294 -28.54 -38.13 -11.66
CA TYR A 294 -27.98 -36.78 -11.79
C TYR A 294 -28.84 -35.99 -12.76
N ILE A 295 -29.15 -34.74 -12.40
CA ILE A 295 -29.80 -33.77 -13.27
C ILE A 295 -28.88 -32.56 -13.42
N VAL A 296 -28.52 -32.26 -14.67
CA VAL A 296 -27.75 -31.07 -15.06
C VAL A 296 -28.65 -30.22 -15.95
N LYS A 297 -28.86 -28.97 -15.58
CA LYS A 297 -29.62 -28.01 -16.38
C LYS A 297 -28.74 -27.43 -17.47
N ASP A 298 -27.55 -26.95 -17.10
CA ASP A 298 -26.62 -26.38 -18.07
C ASP A 298 -25.14 -26.48 -17.65
N ILE A 299 -24.22 -26.35 -18.61
CA ILE A 299 -22.78 -26.27 -18.41
C ILE A 299 -22.19 -25.21 -19.34
N GLU A 300 -21.62 -24.16 -18.77
CA GLU A 300 -20.88 -23.13 -19.50
C GLU A 300 -19.36 -23.38 -19.40
N VAL A 301 -18.66 -23.40 -20.53
CA VAL A 301 -17.19 -23.34 -20.59
C VAL A 301 -16.76 -21.89 -20.63
N LYS A 302 -16.09 -21.42 -19.56
CA LYS A 302 -15.64 -20.03 -19.45
C LYS A 302 -14.25 -19.86 -20.06
N GLY A 303 -14.01 -18.73 -20.72
CA GLY A 303 -12.69 -18.40 -21.26
C GLY A 303 -11.64 -18.20 -20.16
N PHE A 304 -10.39 -18.07 -20.57
CA PHE A 304 -9.24 -17.88 -19.67
C PHE A 304 -9.44 -16.70 -18.70
N GLU A 305 -10.09 -15.62 -19.15
CA GLU A 305 -10.37 -14.42 -18.39
C GLU A 305 -11.21 -14.66 -17.12
N PHE A 306 -11.91 -15.79 -17.03
CA PHE A 306 -12.68 -16.16 -15.84
C PHE A 306 -11.80 -16.56 -14.66
N SER A 307 -10.60 -17.07 -14.92
CA SER A 307 -9.64 -17.53 -13.90
C SER A 307 -8.27 -16.89 -14.04
N GLU A 308 -8.19 -15.72 -14.67
CA GLU A 308 -6.93 -14.96 -14.78
C GLU A 308 -6.29 -14.79 -13.39
N SER A 309 -7.12 -14.52 -12.39
CA SER A 309 -6.77 -14.58 -10.97
C SER A 309 -7.97 -14.97 -10.10
N PRO A 310 -7.76 -15.37 -8.83
CA PRO A 310 -8.84 -15.55 -7.86
C PRO A 310 -9.73 -14.31 -7.71
N GLU A 311 -9.15 -13.11 -7.76
CA GLU A 311 -9.87 -11.84 -7.64
C GLU A 311 -10.88 -11.67 -8.77
N LYS A 312 -10.43 -11.95 -10.01
CA LYS A 312 -11.28 -11.91 -11.19
C LYS A 312 -12.36 -12.98 -11.13
N PHE A 313 -12.02 -14.19 -10.71
CA PHE A 313 -12.98 -15.27 -10.51
C PHE A 313 -14.10 -14.89 -9.53
N PHE A 314 -13.75 -14.37 -8.35
CA PHE A 314 -14.77 -13.96 -7.36
C PHE A 314 -15.57 -12.73 -7.81
N ALA A 315 -14.99 -11.82 -8.60
CA ALA A 315 -15.74 -10.73 -9.22
C ALA A 315 -16.79 -11.25 -10.22
N GLU A 316 -16.47 -12.30 -10.99
CA GLU A 316 -17.44 -12.95 -11.87
C GLU A 316 -18.51 -13.72 -11.08
N VAL A 317 -18.13 -14.45 -10.03
CA VAL A 317 -19.09 -15.14 -9.13
C VAL A 317 -20.03 -14.13 -8.45
N ALA A 318 -19.53 -12.97 -8.03
CA ALA A 318 -20.32 -11.95 -7.35
C ALA A 318 -21.44 -11.36 -8.22
N LYS A 319 -21.29 -11.32 -9.55
CA LYS A 319 -22.32 -10.82 -10.48
C LYS A 319 -23.60 -11.64 -10.46
N ASP A 320 -23.49 -12.94 -10.19
CA ASP A 320 -24.63 -13.87 -10.12
C ASP A 320 -25.29 -13.89 -8.73
N LYS A 321 -24.83 -13.06 -7.80
CA LYS A 321 -25.22 -13.11 -6.38
C LYS A 321 -25.83 -11.76 -5.95
N PRO A 322 -26.79 -11.78 -4.99
CA PRO A 322 -27.32 -10.54 -4.44
C PRO A 322 -26.20 -9.65 -3.92
N ARG A 323 -26.32 -8.35 -4.20
CA ARG A 323 -25.39 -7.34 -3.72
C ARG A 323 -25.36 -7.34 -2.19
N GLY A 324 -24.16 -7.34 -1.61
CA GLY A 324 -23.99 -7.47 -0.16
C GLY A 324 -23.41 -8.82 0.28
N TYR A 325 -23.41 -9.83 -0.59
CA TYR A 325 -22.87 -11.15 -0.24
C TYR A 325 -21.33 -11.18 -0.32
N PHE A 326 -20.76 -10.41 -1.24
CA PHE A 326 -19.32 -10.24 -1.39
C PHE A 326 -18.90 -8.84 -0.92
N PRO A 327 -17.61 -8.64 -0.60
CA PRO A 327 -17.05 -7.31 -0.39
C PRO A 327 -17.36 -6.35 -1.56
N LYS A 328 -17.46 -5.05 -1.27
CA LYS A 328 -17.74 -4.00 -2.27
C LYS A 328 -16.84 -4.07 -3.50
N TYR A 329 -15.56 -4.37 -3.31
CA TYR A 329 -14.59 -4.38 -4.40
C TYR A 329 -14.81 -5.52 -5.42
N ASN A 330 -15.51 -6.60 -5.06
CA ASN A 330 -15.91 -7.63 -6.02
C ASN A 330 -16.98 -7.13 -7.00
N TYR A 331 -17.65 -6.01 -6.67
CA TYR A 331 -18.58 -5.30 -7.55
C TYR A 331 -17.94 -4.09 -8.22
N ASN A 332 -16.61 -4.04 -8.32
CA ASN A 332 -15.84 -2.92 -8.88
C ASN A 332 -16.11 -1.57 -8.21
N GLN A 333 -16.33 -1.57 -6.89
CA GLN A 333 -16.51 -0.34 -6.11
C GLN A 333 -15.38 -0.17 -5.09
N GLN A 334 -14.91 1.07 -4.92
CA GLN A 334 -13.93 1.43 -3.91
C GLN A 334 -14.40 1.11 -2.49
N SER A 335 -13.45 0.67 -1.66
CA SER A 335 -13.60 0.50 -0.22
C SER A 335 -12.44 1.22 0.46
N TYR A 336 -12.71 1.98 1.50
CA TYR A 336 -11.68 2.59 2.35
C TYR A 336 -11.55 1.82 3.68
N TRP A 337 -10.40 1.95 4.32
CA TRP A 337 -10.09 1.22 5.56
C TRP A 337 -9.21 2.03 6.51
N THR A 338 -9.15 1.59 7.77
CA THR A 338 -8.16 2.04 8.76
C THR A 338 -7.60 0.85 9.53
N ILE A 339 -6.65 1.13 10.42
CA ILE A 339 -5.84 0.15 11.15
C ILE A 339 -6.12 0.19 12.65
N THR A 340 -5.81 -0.92 13.34
CA THR A 340 -5.53 -0.93 14.78
C THR A 340 -4.36 -1.87 15.09
N GLY A 341 -3.52 -1.49 16.04
CA GLY A 341 -2.28 -2.21 16.36
C GLY A 341 -1.60 -1.68 17.63
N VAL A 342 -0.46 -2.26 17.95
CA VAL A 342 0.44 -1.81 19.02
C VAL A 342 1.65 -1.13 18.37
N SER A 343 2.18 -0.08 19.02
CA SER A 343 3.34 0.64 18.49
C SER A 343 4.53 -0.30 18.23
N GLY A 344 5.06 -0.30 17.00
CA GLY A 344 6.22 -1.09 16.61
C GLY A 344 5.99 -2.60 16.58
N ASP A 345 4.75 -3.05 16.51
CA ASP A 345 4.43 -4.47 16.33
C ASP A 345 4.38 -4.81 14.84
N GLU A 346 4.89 -5.97 14.44
CA GLU A 346 4.95 -6.36 13.02
C GLU A 346 3.57 -6.76 12.45
N LYS A 347 2.57 -6.83 13.33
CA LYS A 347 1.22 -7.31 13.05
C LYS A 347 0.14 -6.33 13.50
N GLU A 348 -0.78 -6.10 12.59
CA GLU A 348 -1.87 -5.15 12.74
C GLU A 348 -3.09 -5.57 11.90
N ALA A 349 -4.27 -5.17 12.37
CA ALA A 349 -5.55 -5.50 11.76
C ALA A 349 -6.11 -4.31 10.99
N LEU A 350 -6.91 -4.60 9.95
CA LEU A 350 -7.65 -3.58 9.21
C LEU A 350 -9.15 -3.68 9.47
N ILE A 351 -9.85 -2.56 9.35
CA ILE A 351 -11.31 -2.51 9.30
C ILE A 351 -11.75 -1.58 8.17
N ASN A 352 -12.68 -2.04 7.34
CA ASN A 352 -13.26 -1.22 6.28
C ASN A 352 -14.48 -0.43 6.76
N GLU A 353 -15.00 0.45 5.90
CA GLU A 353 -16.15 1.32 6.20
C GLU A 353 -17.43 0.54 6.53
N GLU A 354 -17.47 -0.75 6.21
CA GLU A 354 -18.58 -1.67 6.44
C GLU A 354 -18.41 -2.51 7.72
N GLY A 355 -17.26 -2.44 8.40
CA GLY A 355 -17.02 -3.21 9.62
C GLY A 355 -16.56 -4.65 9.38
N MET A 356 -16.13 -5.01 8.17
CA MET A 356 -15.33 -6.20 7.90
C MET A 356 -13.92 -6.00 8.47
N VAL A 357 -13.42 -6.99 9.21
CA VAL A 357 -12.14 -6.89 9.92
C VAL A 357 -11.14 -7.91 9.40
N GLU A 358 -10.05 -7.45 8.78
CA GLU A 358 -8.93 -8.29 8.38
C GLU A 358 -8.07 -8.62 9.60
N THR A 359 -7.83 -9.91 9.85
CA THR A 359 -7.24 -10.38 11.11
C THR A 359 -5.71 -10.31 11.19
N ASP A 360 -5.05 -10.17 10.03
CA ASP A 360 -3.60 -10.09 9.86
C ASP A 360 -3.30 -9.79 8.38
N LYS A 361 -2.07 -9.37 8.07
CA LYS A 361 -1.61 -9.21 6.68
C LYS A 361 -1.83 -10.49 5.86
N ARG A 362 -2.40 -10.35 4.66
CA ARG A 362 -2.68 -11.46 3.71
C ARG A 362 -3.52 -12.59 4.33
N ASN A 363 -4.43 -12.24 5.22
CA ASN A 363 -5.22 -13.21 5.98
C ASN A 363 -6.72 -12.99 5.81
N PHE A 364 -7.52 -13.93 6.30
CA PHE A 364 -8.97 -13.88 6.23
C PHE A 364 -9.55 -12.73 7.05
N SER A 365 -10.79 -12.38 6.73
CA SER A 365 -11.57 -11.40 7.47
C SER A 365 -12.68 -12.03 8.32
N ILE A 366 -13.09 -11.29 9.35
CA ILE A 366 -14.32 -11.52 10.12
C ILE A 366 -15.32 -10.44 9.74
N GLU A 367 -16.44 -10.84 9.13
CA GLU A 367 -17.47 -9.96 8.58
C GLU A 367 -18.81 -10.15 9.31
N PRO A 368 -19.47 -9.07 9.79
CA PRO A 368 -20.74 -9.18 10.49
C PRO A 368 -21.93 -9.25 9.52
N PHE A 369 -22.96 -10.03 9.88
CA PHE A 369 -24.27 -10.05 9.22
C PHE A 369 -25.38 -10.18 10.27
N ILE A 370 -26.54 -9.53 10.05
CA ILE A 370 -27.69 -9.66 10.95
C ILE A 370 -28.84 -10.34 10.23
N PHE A 371 -29.30 -11.48 10.73
CA PHE A 371 -30.56 -12.08 10.30
C PHE A 371 -31.69 -11.63 11.22
N ASN A 372 -32.60 -10.81 10.71
CA ASN A 372 -33.76 -10.28 11.43
C ASN A 372 -34.99 -10.31 10.51
N ASN A 373 -36.16 -10.67 11.05
CA ASN A 373 -37.43 -10.68 10.28
C ASN A 373 -37.33 -11.42 8.93
N ASN A 374 -36.70 -12.61 8.94
CA ASN A 374 -36.45 -13.45 7.76
C ASN A 374 -35.63 -12.79 6.63
N LYS A 375 -34.88 -11.73 6.96
CA LYS A 375 -33.97 -11.05 6.04
C LYS A 375 -32.56 -11.02 6.61
N LEU A 376 -31.57 -11.28 5.75
CA LEU A 376 -30.17 -11.04 6.05
C LEU A 376 -29.81 -9.59 5.72
N LEU A 377 -29.52 -8.80 6.75
CA LEU A 377 -28.94 -7.47 6.65
C LEU A 377 -27.42 -7.59 6.51
N ASN A 378 -26.88 -6.92 5.50
CA ASN A 378 -25.46 -6.82 5.20
C ASN A 378 -25.11 -5.34 4.91
N TRP A 379 -23.89 -5.07 4.46
CA TRP A 379 -23.42 -3.71 4.19
C TRP A 379 -24.25 -2.93 3.16
N ASN A 380 -24.96 -3.61 2.26
CA ASN A 380 -25.80 -2.98 1.23
C ASN A 380 -27.18 -2.56 1.78
N ASP A 381 -27.59 -3.08 2.93
CA ASP A 381 -28.92 -2.85 3.53
C ASP A 381 -28.92 -1.77 4.62
N VAL A 382 -27.79 -1.12 4.87
CA VAL A 382 -27.58 -0.26 6.05
C VAL A 382 -26.93 1.06 5.69
N LYS A 383 -27.14 2.08 6.54
CA LYS A 383 -26.33 3.31 6.52
C LYS A 383 -25.14 3.14 7.45
N THR A 384 -23.93 3.36 6.96
CA THR A 384 -22.71 3.24 7.76
C THR A 384 -22.24 4.58 8.29
N GLU A 385 -21.71 4.59 9.52
CA GLU A 385 -20.99 5.72 10.11
C GLU A 385 -19.69 5.22 10.74
N GLN A 386 -18.61 5.99 10.60
CA GLN A 386 -17.28 5.62 11.07
C GLN A 386 -16.75 6.68 12.01
N LYS A 387 -16.13 6.23 13.10
CA LYS A 387 -15.53 7.12 14.11
C LYS A 387 -14.34 6.45 14.79
N LEU A 388 -13.64 7.25 15.58
CA LEU A 388 -12.59 6.82 16.47
C LEU A 388 -13.05 7.01 17.92
N GLU A 389 -12.65 6.12 18.83
CA GLU A 389 -12.87 6.30 20.27
C GLU A 389 -12.30 7.66 20.72
N ASP A 390 -13.07 8.41 21.51
CA ASP A 390 -12.75 9.77 21.94
C ASP A 390 -12.41 10.74 20.78
N GLY A 391 -12.78 10.40 19.52
CA GLY A 391 -12.58 11.22 18.32
C GLY A 391 -11.20 11.12 17.66
N TYR A 392 -10.19 10.54 18.32
CA TYR A 392 -8.82 10.48 17.81
C TYR A 392 -8.01 9.24 18.19
N LEU A 393 -8.46 8.42 19.15
CA LEU A 393 -7.70 7.23 19.53
C LEU A 393 -7.79 6.19 18.41
N PRO A 394 -6.72 5.41 18.13
CA PRO A 394 -6.69 4.41 17.05
C PRO A 394 -7.48 3.14 17.41
N ILE A 395 -8.73 3.35 17.81
CA ILE A 395 -9.74 2.39 18.20
C ILE A 395 -10.93 2.67 17.29
N PRO A 396 -10.94 2.06 16.09
CA PRO A 396 -11.98 2.29 15.11
C PRO A 396 -13.33 1.75 15.56
N VAL A 397 -14.37 2.48 15.20
CA VAL A 397 -15.77 2.10 15.38
C VAL A 397 -16.52 2.29 14.08
N VAL A 398 -17.27 1.27 13.68
CA VAL A 398 -18.19 1.30 12.54
C VAL A 398 -19.60 1.00 13.04
N GLU A 399 -20.57 1.82 12.66
CA GLU A 399 -21.97 1.67 13.02
C GLU A 399 -22.83 1.42 11.79
N TRP A 400 -23.65 0.38 11.83
CA TRP A 400 -24.73 0.16 10.88
C TRP A 400 -26.03 0.66 11.48
N ASN A 401 -26.73 1.52 10.75
CA ASN A 401 -27.99 2.10 11.14
C ASN A 401 -29.11 1.64 10.20
N THR A 402 -30.17 1.09 10.80
CA THR A 402 -31.47 0.79 10.17
C THR A 402 -32.59 1.38 11.02
N ASP A 403 -33.84 1.31 10.55
CA ASP A 403 -34.99 1.79 11.33
C ASP A 403 -35.25 0.94 12.59
N GLN A 404 -34.80 -0.33 12.61
CA GLN A 404 -35.11 -1.28 13.68
C GLN A 404 -33.93 -1.54 14.61
N LEU A 405 -32.72 -1.60 14.06
CA LEU A 405 -31.51 -2.04 14.74
C LEU A 405 -30.33 -1.12 14.45
N ASN A 406 -29.45 -0.99 15.44
CA ASN A 406 -28.10 -0.49 15.28
C ASN A 406 -27.10 -1.61 15.60
N LEU A 407 -26.08 -1.78 14.75
CA LEU A 407 -24.92 -2.64 15.04
C LEU A 407 -23.68 -1.77 15.15
N THR A 408 -22.97 -1.87 16.27
CA THR A 408 -21.66 -1.26 16.45
C THR A 408 -20.58 -2.34 16.37
N THR A 409 -19.64 -2.21 15.43
CA THR A 409 -18.38 -2.96 15.39
C THR A 409 -17.26 -2.08 15.92
N LYS A 410 -16.65 -2.43 17.04
CA LYS A 410 -15.48 -1.76 17.62
C LYS A 410 -14.31 -2.71 17.68
N ILE A 411 -13.15 -2.27 17.21
CA ILE A 411 -11.91 -3.05 17.30
C ILE A 411 -10.80 -2.27 18.01
N PHE A 412 -9.95 -2.99 18.73
CA PHE A 412 -8.74 -2.45 19.31
C PHE A 412 -7.71 -3.56 19.53
N THR A 413 -6.43 -3.21 19.46
CA THR A 413 -5.33 -4.10 19.84
C THR A 413 -4.83 -3.75 21.24
N SER A 414 -4.49 -4.78 22.03
CA SER A 414 -3.89 -4.61 23.35
C SER A 414 -2.80 -5.64 23.58
N GLY A 415 -1.88 -5.36 24.51
CA GLY A 415 -0.72 -6.19 24.81
C GLY A 415 0.60 -5.51 24.48
N LYS A 416 1.66 -6.29 24.27
CA LYS A 416 3.00 -5.81 23.89
C LYS A 416 3.34 -6.30 22.49
N SER A 417 4.22 -5.59 21.80
CA SER A 417 4.81 -6.06 20.54
C SER A 417 5.31 -7.50 20.67
N GLY A 418 4.99 -8.36 19.68
CA GLY A 418 5.30 -9.79 19.70
C GLY A 418 4.40 -10.69 20.58
N SER A 419 3.38 -10.13 21.23
CA SER A 419 2.40 -10.88 22.07
C SER A 419 1.04 -10.17 22.16
N SER A 420 0.73 -9.34 21.17
CA SER A 420 -0.49 -8.54 21.14
C SER A 420 -1.71 -9.34 20.66
N VAL A 421 -2.88 -8.83 21.01
CA VAL A 421 -4.18 -9.45 20.72
C VAL A 421 -5.13 -8.42 20.14
N LEU A 422 -5.75 -8.76 19.02
CA LEU A 422 -6.88 -8.03 18.46
C LEU A 422 -8.16 -8.41 19.20
N TYR A 423 -8.88 -7.42 19.70
CA TYR A 423 -10.19 -7.57 20.32
C TYR A 423 -11.27 -6.95 19.44
N LEU A 424 -12.36 -7.68 19.25
CA LEU A 424 -13.53 -7.26 18.49
C LEU A 424 -14.76 -7.25 19.41
N THR A 425 -15.49 -6.14 19.39
CA THR A 425 -16.76 -5.98 20.10
C THR A 425 -17.86 -5.69 19.10
N TYR A 426 -18.90 -6.52 19.10
CA TYR A 426 -20.12 -6.33 18.32
C TYR A 426 -21.27 -6.03 19.27
N LYS A 427 -21.91 -4.88 19.11
CA LYS A 427 -23.05 -4.47 19.94
C LYS A 427 -24.29 -4.31 19.08
N ILE A 428 -25.35 -5.04 19.38
CA ILE A 428 -26.66 -4.86 18.73
C ILE A 428 -27.58 -4.14 19.70
N ARG A 429 -28.21 -3.06 19.22
CA ARG A 429 -29.22 -2.30 19.95
C ARG A 429 -30.54 -2.30 19.19
N ASN A 430 -31.63 -2.48 19.91
CA ASN A 430 -32.98 -2.29 19.38
C ASN A 430 -33.36 -0.80 19.39
N CYS A 431 -33.57 -0.24 18.22
CA CYS A 431 -33.97 1.15 18.00
C CYS A 431 -35.47 1.32 17.76
N SER A 432 -36.21 0.21 17.69
CA SER A 432 -37.66 0.19 17.49
C SER A 432 -38.44 0.15 18.81
N ASN A 433 -39.76 0.31 18.71
CA ASN A 433 -40.69 0.16 19.82
C ASN A 433 -41.22 -1.27 20.00
N GLU A 434 -40.72 -2.23 19.23
CA GLU A 434 -41.12 -3.64 19.28
C GLU A 434 -39.96 -4.53 19.73
N ILE A 435 -40.25 -5.74 20.23
CA ILE A 435 -39.21 -6.71 20.55
C ILE A 435 -38.58 -7.21 19.24
N GLN A 436 -37.27 -7.12 19.12
CA GLN A 436 -36.51 -7.64 17.97
C GLN A 436 -35.88 -8.99 18.32
N LYS A 437 -36.04 -9.99 17.44
CA LYS A 437 -35.47 -11.33 17.61
C LYS A 437 -34.75 -11.75 16.34
N GLY A 438 -33.52 -12.22 16.48
CA GLY A 438 -32.71 -12.59 15.33
C GLY A 438 -31.39 -13.25 15.68
N LYS A 439 -30.49 -13.26 14.69
CA LYS A 439 -29.14 -13.80 14.82
C LYS A 439 -28.11 -12.77 14.34
N LEU A 440 -27.03 -12.62 15.10
CA LEU A 440 -25.78 -12.06 14.60
C LEU A 440 -24.93 -13.22 14.07
N PHE A 441 -24.51 -13.11 12.82
CA PHE A 441 -23.49 -13.98 12.26
C PHE A 441 -22.17 -13.23 12.15
N LEU A 442 -21.08 -13.88 12.56
CA LEU A 442 -19.72 -13.40 12.31
C LEU A 442 -19.06 -14.39 11.36
N ALA A 443 -19.01 -14.03 10.08
CA ALA A 443 -18.51 -14.88 9.02
C ALA A 443 -16.98 -14.78 8.91
N ILE A 444 -16.30 -15.92 8.81
CA ILE A 444 -14.89 -16.06 8.48
C ILE A 444 -14.82 -16.22 6.97
N ARG A 445 -14.29 -15.20 6.30
CA ARG A 445 -14.38 -15.06 4.84
C ARG A 445 -12.98 -15.06 4.20
N PRO A 446 -12.79 -15.69 3.03
CA PRO A 446 -11.49 -15.77 2.35
C PRO A 446 -11.17 -14.47 1.57
N PHE A 447 -11.46 -13.32 2.19
CA PHE A 447 -11.35 -11.99 1.61
C PHE A 447 -10.52 -11.10 2.53
N GLN A 448 -9.66 -10.28 1.93
CA GLN A 448 -8.92 -9.24 2.64
C GLN A 448 -9.80 -7.98 2.76
N VAL A 449 -9.46 -7.09 3.70
CA VAL A 449 -10.00 -5.72 3.69
C VAL A 449 -9.33 -4.93 2.57
N ASN A 450 -8.03 -5.14 2.35
CA ASN A 450 -7.28 -4.51 1.28
C ASN A 450 -7.82 -4.94 -0.11
N PRO A 451 -8.35 -4.04 -0.96
CA PRO A 451 -8.85 -4.38 -2.30
C PRO A 451 -7.75 -4.88 -3.28
N PRO A 452 -8.11 -5.59 -4.35
CA PRO A 452 -7.14 -6.24 -5.24
C PRO A 452 -6.29 -5.30 -6.09
N TRP A 453 -6.78 -4.08 -6.37
CA TRP A 453 -6.02 -3.06 -7.08
C TRP A 453 -5.14 -2.18 -6.18
N GLN A 454 -5.11 -2.44 -4.87
CA GLN A 454 -4.22 -1.77 -3.92
C GLN A 454 -2.94 -2.59 -3.78
N PHE A 455 -2.08 -2.48 -4.79
CA PHE A 455 -0.88 -3.30 -4.92
C PHE A 455 0.34 -2.45 -5.27
N LEU A 456 1.41 -2.65 -4.49
CA LEU A 456 2.78 -2.31 -4.86
C LEU A 456 3.72 -3.49 -4.55
N ASN A 457 3.68 -3.99 -3.30
CA ASN A 457 4.45 -5.17 -2.87
C ASN A 457 3.58 -6.40 -2.54
N ASN A 458 2.39 -6.18 -1.96
CA ASN A 458 1.50 -7.19 -1.41
C ASN A 458 0.11 -7.11 -2.07
N PRO A 459 -0.34 -8.10 -2.86
CA PRO A 459 -1.65 -8.01 -3.51
C PRO A 459 -2.79 -8.21 -2.50
N GLY A 460 -3.78 -7.32 -2.56
CA GLY A 460 -5.04 -7.45 -1.81
C GLY A 460 -6.06 -8.36 -2.51
N GLY A 461 -7.30 -8.33 -2.02
CA GLY A 461 -8.44 -9.03 -2.59
C GLY A 461 -8.77 -10.33 -1.87
N THR A 462 -8.11 -11.43 -2.23
CA THR A 462 -8.44 -12.74 -1.67
C THR A 462 -7.41 -13.23 -0.64
N ALA A 463 -7.84 -14.11 0.27
CA ALA A 463 -6.98 -14.74 1.28
C ALA A 463 -7.30 -16.23 1.38
N LYS A 464 -6.26 -17.08 1.31
CA LYS A 464 -6.47 -18.53 1.34
C LYS A 464 -6.94 -19.05 2.69
N ILE A 465 -7.98 -19.86 2.68
CA ILE A 465 -8.49 -20.66 3.80
C ILE A 465 -8.57 -22.12 3.34
N ASN A 466 -7.49 -22.86 3.56
CA ASN A 466 -7.40 -24.29 3.24
C ASN A 466 -8.08 -25.16 4.30
N SER A 467 -8.18 -24.68 5.54
CA SER A 467 -8.85 -25.43 6.60
C SER A 467 -9.42 -24.53 7.69
N ILE A 468 -10.54 -24.99 8.26
CA ILE A 468 -11.18 -24.40 9.44
C ILE A 468 -11.50 -25.55 10.39
N ASP A 469 -11.12 -25.44 11.67
CA ASP A 469 -11.39 -26.44 12.71
C ASP A 469 -11.92 -25.78 13.99
N TYR A 470 -13.15 -26.11 14.39
CA TYR A 470 -13.72 -25.65 15.65
C TYR A 470 -13.63 -26.70 16.75
N THR A 471 -12.87 -26.36 17.79
CA THR A 471 -12.59 -27.22 18.94
C THR A 471 -13.65 -27.14 20.05
N GLY A 472 -14.75 -26.41 19.83
CA GLY A 472 -15.73 -26.05 20.87
C GLY A 472 -15.34 -24.85 21.74
N LYS A 473 -14.06 -24.43 21.68
CA LYS A 473 -13.50 -23.33 22.47
C LYS A 473 -12.86 -22.23 21.63
N LYS A 474 -12.22 -22.63 20.54
CA LYS A 474 -11.55 -21.76 19.57
C LYS A 474 -11.69 -22.33 18.17
N ILE A 475 -11.61 -21.45 17.19
CA ILE A 475 -11.55 -21.80 15.77
C ILE A 475 -10.11 -21.65 15.32
N ILE A 476 -9.59 -22.66 14.62
CA ILE A 476 -8.24 -22.67 14.07
C ILE A 476 -8.35 -22.62 12.56
N VAL A 477 -7.80 -21.57 11.95
CA VAL A 477 -7.75 -21.40 10.49
C VAL A 477 -6.36 -21.73 9.98
N ASN A 478 -6.29 -22.55 8.92
CA ASN A 478 -5.04 -23.02 8.30
C ASN A 478 -4.07 -23.70 9.29
N GLY A 479 -4.59 -24.27 10.37
CA GLY A 479 -3.79 -24.88 11.45
C GLY A 479 -2.91 -23.90 12.24
N LYS A 480 -3.05 -22.58 12.03
CA LYS A 480 -2.12 -21.58 12.57
C LYS A 480 -2.82 -20.45 13.32
N LYS A 481 -3.81 -19.79 12.70
CA LYS A 481 -4.43 -18.57 13.25
C LYS A 481 -5.62 -18.95 14.13
N GLU A 482 -5.67 -18.43 15.34
CA GLU A 482 -6.74 -18.72 16.30
C GLU A 482 -7.76 -17.59 16.37
N ILE A 483 -9.04 -17.95 16.42
CA ILE A 483 -10.15 -17.06 16.75
C ILE A 483 -10.79 -17.61 18.02
N ILE A 484 -10.89 -16.76 19.04
CA ILE A 484 -11.40 -17.11 20.36
C ILE A 484 -12.70 -16.35 20.60
N PRO A 485 -13.88 -17.01 20.47
CA PRO A 485 -15.14 -16.46 20.91
C PRO A 485 -15.13 -16.30 22.43
N ILE A 486 -14.96 -15.06 22.91
CA ILE A 486 -14.97 -14.75 24.34
C ILE A 486 -16.41 -14.84 24.86
N THR A 487 -17.36 -14.34 24.06
CA THR A 487 -18.77 -14.70 24.24
C THR A 487 -19.00 -16.05 23.59
N LYS A 488 -19.57 -17.01 24.34
CA LYS A 488 -19.87 -18.33 23.80
C LYS A 488 -20.89 -18.21 22.66
N PRO A 489 -20.60 -18.73 21.44
CA PRO A 489 -21.57 -18.74 20.35
C PRO A 489 -22.65 -19.78 20.61
N ASP A 490 -23.84 -19.55 20.05
CA ASP A 490 -24.92 -20.53 20.06
C ASP A 490 -24.63 -21.68 19.09
N ASP A 491 -23.98 -21.37 17.97
CA ASP A 491 -23.49 -22.37 17.02
C ASP A 491 -22.29 -21.86 16.19
N PHE A 492 -21.56 -22.78 15.58
CA PHE A 492 -20.49 -22.49 14.62
C PHE A 492 -20.42 -23.58 13.57
N SER A 493 -20.38 -23.25 12.27
CA SER A 493 -20.06 -24.24 11.24
C SER A 493 -19.24 -23.62 10.10
N ALA A 494 -18.68 -24.48 9.26
CA ALA A 494 -17.89 -24.14 8.09
C ALA A 494 -18.30 -24.97 6.87
N ALA A 495 -17.92 -24.50 5.69
CA ALA A 495 -18.17 -25.12 4.39
C ALA A 495 -16.90 -25.04 3.52
N GLU A 496 -16.64 -26.08 2.74
CA GLU A 496 -15.72 -26.01 1.60
C GLU A 496 -16.29 -25.09 0.52
N PHE A 497 -15.46 -24.55 -0.38
CA PHE A 497 -15.96 -23.71 -1.48
C PHE A 497 -17.01 -24.44 -2.35
N ASP A 498 -16.77 -25.73 -2.63
CA ASP A 498 -17.68 -26.57 -3.42
C ASP A 498 -19.04 -26.83 -2.75
N GLU A 499 -19.13 -26.68 -1.42
CA GLU A 499 -20.38 -26.79 -0.66
C GLU A 499 -21.22 -25.51 -0.72
N GLY A 500 -20.69 -24.44 -1.34
CA GLY A 500 -21.33 -23.13 -1.50
C GLY A 500 -20.83 -22.08 -0.52
N ASP A 501 -21.03 -20.81 -0.91
CA ASP A 501 -20.62 -19.66 -0.09
C ASP A 501 -21.42 -19.58 1.21
N ILE A 502 -20.76 -19.29 2.34
CA ILE A 502 -21.41 -19.22 3.65
C ILE A 502 -22.64 -18.29 3.66
N THR A 503 -22.63 -17.19 2.89
CA THR A 503 -23.75 -16.24 2.81
C THR A 503 -25.04 -16.85 2.26
N GLU A 504 -24.97 -17.91 1.44
CA GLU A 504 -26.14 -18.65 0.96
C GLU A 504 -26.89 -19.34 2.12
N TYR A 505 -26.15 -19.78 3.15
CA TYR A 505 -26.71 -20.36 4.37
C TYR A 505 -27.22 -19.28 5.31
N LEU A 506 -26.45 -18.20 5.51
CA LEU A 506 -26.82 -17.10 6.39
C LEU A 506 -28.13 -16.43 5.95
N ASN A 507 -28.36 -16.32 4.64
CA ASN A 507 -29.59 -15.76 4.08
C ASN A 507 -30.85 -16.58 4.41
N LYS A 508 -30.67 -17.87 4.72
CA LYS A 508 -31.75 -18.76 5.18
C LYS A 508 -31.84 -18.80 6.71
N GLY A 509 -31.01 -18.04 7.43
CA GLY A 509 -30.92 -18.03 8.89
C GLY A 509 -30.32 -19.30 9.49
N ILE A 510 -29.61 -20.12 8.68
CA ILE A 510 -29.02 -21.41 9.07
C ILE A 510 -27.50 -21.40 8.87
N LEU A 511 -26.85 -22.46 9.35
CA LEU A 511 -25.43 -22.74 9.14
C LEU A 511 -25.26 -24.08 8.40
N PRO A 512 -24.11 -24.31 7.72
CA PRO A 512 -23.78 -25.61 7.15
C PRO A 512 -23.57 -26.67 8.25
N ALA A 513 -23.37 -27.93 7.86
CA ALA A 513 -23.30 -29.05 8.81
C ALA A 513 -21.91 -29.24 9.46
N ASN A 514 -20.83 -28.85 8.79
CA ASN A 514 -19.48 -29.24 9.18
C ASN A 514 -18.89 -28.32 10.25
N LYS A 515 -18.27 -28.89 11.30
CA LYS A 515 -17.47 -28.13 12.29
C LYS A 515 -16.00 -28.01 11.90
N LYS A 516 -15.57 -28.86 10.97
CA LYS A 516 -14.22 -28.94 10.44
C LYS A 516 -14.28 -29.20 8.94
N VAL A 517 -13.54 -28.40 8.17
CA VAL A 517 -13.45 -28.52 6.71
C VAL A 517 -11.99 -28.43 6.25
N ILE A 518 -11.70 -29.12 5.15
CA ILE A 518 -10.43 -29.02 4.42
C ILE A 518 -10.81 -28.77 2.97
N ASP A 519 -10.54 -27.56 2.50
CA ASP A 519 -10.85 -27.16 1.13
C ASP A 519 -9.59 -27.22 0.26
N ASN A 520 -9.66 -28.03 -0.79
CA ASN A 520 -8.57 -28.20 -1.75
C ASN A 520 -8.38 -26.96 -2.63
N PHE A 521 -9.43 -26.19 -2.88
CA PHE A 521 -9.33 -24.94 -3.65
C PHE A 521 -8.71 -23.82 -2.81
N GLY A 522 -8.97 -23.85 -1.49
CA GLY A 522 -8.36 -22.96 -0.51
C GLY A 522 -9.16 -21.70 -0.23
N PHE A 523 -10.49 -21.75 -0.35
CA PHE A 523 -11.43 -20.66 -0.11
C PHE A 523 -12.61 -21.11 0.76
N ALA A 524 -12.35 -21.98 1.75
CA ALA A 524 -13.34 -22.36 2.74
C ALA A 524 -13.89 -21.13 3.48
N SER A 525 -15.11 -21.23 4.00
CA SER A 525 -15.71 -20.18 4.80
C SER A 525 -16.46 -20.76 6.00
N GLY A 526 -16.70 -19.96 7.03
CA GLY A 526 -17.46 -20.40 8.20
C GLY A 526 -18.13 -19.25 8.91
N ALA A 527 -18.96 -19.54 9.91
CA ALA A 527 -19.62 -18.49 10.68
C ALA A 527 -19.93 -18.91 12.11
N LEU A 528 -19.71 -17.97 13.04
CA LEU A 528 -20.28 -18.00 14.39
C LEU A 528 -21.70 -17.47 14.33
N SER A 529 -22.62 -18.06 15.10
CA SER A 529 -24.00 -17.57 15.27
C SER A 529 -24.28 -17.22 16.72
N TYR A 530 -24.88 -16.04 16.94
CA TYR A 530 -25.36 -15.58 18.23
C TYR A 530 -26.82 -15.16 18.13
N GLN A 531 -27.70 -15.79 18.91
CA GLN A 531 -29.10 -15.45 19.01
C GLN A 531 -29.29 -14.24 19.95
N TYR A 532 -30.22 -13.37 19.56
CA TYR A 532 -30.63 -12.26 20.39
C TYR A 532 -32.16 -12.12 20.41
N GLU A 533 -32.63 -11.63 21.55
CA GLU A 533 -33.97 -11.10 21.77
C GLU A 533 -33.76 -9.81 22.55
N LEU A 534 -34.22 -8.69 22.01
CA LEU A 534 -33.97 -7.35 22.54
C LEU A 534 -35.30 -6.61 22.70
N LYS A 535 -35.61 -6.16 23.92
CA LYS A 535 -36.71 -5.23 24.19
C LYS A 535 -36.40 -3.84 23.59
N PRO A 536 -37.41 -2.96 23.43
CA PRO A 536 -37.18 -1.59 22.98
C PRO A 536 -36.08 -0.90 23.79
N GLY A 537 -35.06 -0.37 23.10
CA GLY A 537 -33.91 0.29 23.69
C GLY A 537 -32.83 -0.63 24.29
N GLU A 538 -33.07 -1.94 24.40
CA GLU A 538 -32.12 -2.92 24.94
C GLU A 538 -30.94 -3.13 23.98
N GLU A 539 -29.77 -3.42 24.54
CA GLU A 539 -28.56 -3.75 23.80
C GLU A 539 -27.89 -5.02 24.32
N LYS A 540 -27.23 -5.75 23.43
CA LYS A 540 -26.43 -6.95 23.74
C LYS A 540 -25.08 -6.88 23.03
N GLU A 541 -24.04 -7.28 23.75
CA GLU A 541 -22.65 -7.26 23.27
C GLU A 541 -22.10 -8.68 23.11
N PHE A 542 -21.29 -8.86 22.07
CA PHE A 542 -20.60 -10.10 21.72
C PHE A 542 -19.12 -9.79 21.49
N TYR A 543 -18.25 -10.62 22.08
CA TYR A 543 -16.81 -10.38 22.06
C TYR A 543 -16.06 -11.54 21.40
N VAL A 544 -15.11 -11.18 20.54
CA VAL A 544 -14.17 -12.10 19.89
C VAL A 544 -12.76 -11.57 20.11
N ALA A 545 -11.80 -12.47 20.23
CA ALA A 545 -10.40 -12.10 20.22
C ALA A 545 -9.59 -12.97 19.26
N VAL A 546 -8.57 -12.35 18.67
CA VAL A 546 -7.68 -12.97 17.70
C VAL A 546 -6.25 -12.66 18.13
N PRO A 547 -5.54 -13.61 18.75
CA PRO A 547 -4.11 -13.48 18.99
C PRO A 547 -3.34 -13.20 17.69
N PHE A 548 -2.46 -12.20 17.70
CA PHE A 548 -1.51 -12.03 16.61
C PHE A 548 -0.42 -13.11 16.66
N TYR A 549 -0.09 -13.57 17.87
CA TYR A 549 0.97 -14.52 18.17
C TYR A 549 0.46 -15.66 19.07
N ASN A 550 0.95 -16.88 18.80
CA ASN A 550 0.51 -18.11 19.49
C ASN A 550 0.89 -18.18 20.98
N ASN A 551 1.78 -17.28 21.43
CA ASN A 551 2.19 -17.15 22.83
C ASN A 551 1.19 -16.35 23.70
N SER A 552 0.18 -15.74 23.09
CA SER A 552 -0.78 -14.89 23.81
C SER A 552 -1.83 -15.76 24.49
N THR A 553 -2.02 -15.59 25.80
CA THR A 553 -3.04 -16.32 26.56
C THR A 553 -4.27 -15.47 26.76
N ILE A 554 -5.42 -15.94 26.25
CA ILE A 554 -6.72 -15.29 26.46
C ILE A 554 -7.51 -16.09 27.49
N GLN A 555 -7.97 -15.42 28.54
CA GLN A 555 -8.82 -16.02 29.56
C GLN A 555 -10.19 -16.37 28.98
N GLN A 556 -10.68 -17.59 29.26
CA GLN A 556 -12.05 -17.97 28.96
C GLN A 556 -12.99 -17.60 30.10
N PHE A 557 -14.23 -17.22 29.76
CA PHE A 557 -15.23 -16.79 30.71
C PHE A 557 -16.51 -17.63 30.58
N ASN A 558 -17.09 -17.98 31.73
CA ASN A 558 -18.33 -18.77 31.78
C ASN A 558 -19.59 -17.89 31.66
N ASN A 559 -19.46 -16.56 31.73
CA ASN A 559 -20.58 -15.63 31.62
C ASN A 559 -20.16 -14.31 30.95
N THR A 560 -21.13 -13.63 30.35
CA THR A 560 -20.92 -12.39 29.58
C THR A 560 -20.47 -11.22 30.46
N ALA A 561 -20.89 -11.14 31.73
CA ALA A 561 -20.51 -10.04 32.61
C ALA A 561 -19.01 -10.06 32.96
N SER A 562 -18.44 -11.25 33.19
CA SER A 562 -17.00 -11.43 33.39
C SER A 562 -16.21 -11.14 32.11
N ALA A 563 -16.70 -11.59 30.96
CA ALA A 563 -16.12 -11.27 29.65
C ALA A 563 -16.08 -9.74 29.41
N LYS A 564 -17.22 -9.06 29.61
CA LYS A 564 -17.33 -7.59 29.50
C LYS A 564 -16.33 -6.88 30.40
N ARG A 565 -16.21 -7.29 31.66
CA ARG A 565 -15.25 -6.71 32.61
C ARG A 565 -13.80 -6.87 32.13
N TYR A 566 -13.45 -8.03 31.59
CA TYR A 566 -12.12 -8.27 31.04
C TYR A 566 -11.84 -7.41 29.81
N LEU A 567 -12.76 -7.36 28.84
CA LEU A 567 -12.64 -6.52 27.64
C LEU A 567 -12.53 -5.04 28.00
N ASN A 568 -13.37 -4.54 28.89
CA ASN A 568 -13.33 -3.15 29.34
C ASN A 568 -11.98 -2.82 29.99
N LYS A 569 -11.40 -3.75 30.77
CA LYS A 569 -10.07 -3.56 31.34
C LYS A 569 -9.00 -3.43 30.24
N GLN A 570 -9.04 -4.29 29.21
CA GLN A 570 -8.09 -4.19 28.10
C GLN A 570 -8.28 -2.89 27.31
N LEU A 571 -9.53 -2.48 27.07
CA LEU A 571 -9.85 -1.23 26.39
C LEU A 571 -9.33 -0.02 27.18
N GLU A 572 -9.56 0.05 28.49
CA GLU A 572 -9.07 1.15 29.32
C GLU A 572 -7.54 1.20 29.38
N LEU A 573 -6.86 0.04 29.40
CA LEU A 573 -5.40 -0.02 29.29
C LEU A 573 -4.91 0.53 27.94
N THR A 574 -5.55 0.14 26.84
CA THR A 574 -5.22 0.65 25.49
C THR A 574 -5.50 2.15 25.39
N LYS A 575 -6.64 2.64 25.89
CA LYS A 575 -6.97 4.08 25.92
C LYS A 575 -5.96 4.86 26.73
N LYS A 576 -5.59 4.37 27.92
CA LYS A 576 -4.58 5.00 28.77
C LYS A 576 -3.23 5.10 28.05
N TYR A 577 -2.75 4.01 27.46
CA TYR A 577 -1.50 3.98 26.70
C TYR A 577 -1.48 5.05 25.60
N TRP A 578 -2.51 5.08 24.74
CA TRP A 578 -2.57 6.05 23.65
C TRP A 578 -2.74 7.49 24.15
N LYS A 579 -3.51 7.73 25.21
CA LYS A 579 -3.62 9.07 25.81
C LYS A 579 -2.28 9.56 26.35
N GLU A 580 -1.50 8.70 27.01
CA GLU A 580 -0.17 9.03 27.50
C GLU A 580 0.80 9.26 26.34
N LYS A 581 0.77 8.41 25.31
CA LYS A 581 1.68 8.49 24.16
C LYS A 581 1.45 9.70 23.25
N LEU A 582 0.19 10.15 23.10
CA LEU A 582 -0.21 11.17 22.11
C LEU A 582 -0.37 12.58 22.69
N ASN A 583 -0.35 12.76 24.02
CA ASN A 583 -0.57 14.05 24.69
C ASN A 583 0.71 14.65 25.30
N ASN A 584 1.87 14.46 24.67
CA ASN A 584 3.10 15.17 25.07
C ASN A 584 2.97 16.71 24.92
N VAL A 585 2.13 17.15 23.98
CA VAL A 585 1.72 18.54 23.79
C VAL A 585 0.25 18.68 24.16
N GLU A 586 -0.07 19.61 25.05
CA GLU A 586 -1.46 19.91 25.43
C GLU A 586 -2.00 21.05 24.57
N PHE A 587 -3.05 20.77 23.81
CA PHE A 587 -3.81 21.77 23.05
C PHE A 587 -5.12 22.06 23.77
N ASN A 588 -5.28 23.28 24.29
CA ASN A 588 -6.55 23.79 24.79
C ASN A 588 -7.01 24.88 23.82
N LEU A 589 -7.73 24.44 22.78
CA LEU A 589 -8.26 25.26 21.70
C LEU A 589 -9.79 25.15 21.69
N PRO A 590 -10.52 26.09 21.08
CA PRO A 590 -11.97 25.97 20.96
C PRO A 590 -12.37 24.80 20.05
N GLN A 591 -13.64 24.39 20.14
CA GLN A 591 -14.19 23.24 19.42
C GLN A 591 -13.97 23.28 17.90
N SER A 592 -13.89 24.46 17.28
CA SER A 592 -13.60 24.59 15.84
C SER A 592 -12.21 24.04 15.45
N ALA A 593 -11.28 23.94 16.40
CA ALA A 593 -9.95 23.36 16.20
C ALA A 593 -9.90 21.83 16.37
N ASP A 594 -10.96 21.19 16.90
CA ASP A 594 -10.96 19.77 17.23
C ASP A 594 -10.55 18.89 16.05
N LYS A 595 -11.02 19.22 14.84
CA LYS A 595 -10.69 18.44 13.64
C LYS A 595 -9.18 18.44 13.35
N ILE A 596 -8.50 19.57 13.53
CA ILE A 596 -7.05 19.70 13.32
C ILE A 596 -6.31 18.94 14.42
N VAL A 597 -6.66 19.14 15.69
CA VAL A 597 -5.99 18.49 16.83
C VAL A 597 -6.19 16.97 16.80
N ASN A 598 -7.41 16.50 16.53
CA ASN A 598 -7.70 15.08 16.40
C ASN A 598 -6.96 14.46 15.21
N THR A 599 -6.79 15.21 14.12
CA THR A 599 -5.98 14.76 12.97
C THR A 599 -4.51 14.62 13.32
N ILE A 600 -3.92 15.57 14.05
CA ILE A 600 -2.53 15.44 14.55
C ILE A 600 -2.39 14.19 15.41
N LYS A 601 -3.26 14.02 16.42
CA LYS A 601 -3.17 12.90 17.36
C LYS A 601 -3.39 11.54 16.69
N SER A 602 -4.36 11.45 15.79
CA SER A 602 -4.63 10.20 15.06
C SER A 602 -3.45 9.81 14.17
N ASN A 603 -2.86 10.76 13.44
CA ASN A 603 -1.71 10.47 12.58
C ASN A 603 -0.45 10.11 13.37
N LEU A 604 -0.20 10.71 14.54
CA LEU A 604 0.86 10.24 15.44
C LEU A 604 0.63 8.78 15.87
N ALA A 605 -0.60 8.39 16.16
CA ALA A 605 -0.93 7.01 16.51
C ALA A 605 -0.71 6.06 15.33
N TYR A 606 -1.14 6.46 14.14
CA TYR A 606 -0.94 5.69 12.91
C TYR A 606 0.54 5.52 12.55
N ILE A 607 1.35 6.57 12.68
CA ILE A 607 2.81 6.49 12.51
C ILE A 607 3.37 5.40 13.41
N LEU A 608 2.98 5.40 14.70
CA LEU A 608 3.48 4.43 15.67
C LEU A 608 3.01 3.00 15.38
N ILE A 609 1.77 2.82 14.91
CA ILE A 609 1.22 1.51 14.55
C ILE A 609 1.87 0.96 13.27
N ASN A 610 2.07 1.79 12.24
CA ASN A 610 2.71 1.37 10.99
C ASN A 610 4.22 1.10 11.13
N ARG A 611 4.81 1.36 12.30
CA ARG A 611 6.21 0.96 12.54
C ARG A 611 6.30 -0.56 12.57
N ASP A 612 7.27 -1.09 11.84
CA ASP A 612 7.61 -2.51 11.85
C ASP A 612 8.90 -2.71 12.65
N GLY A 613 8.73 -3.04 13.93
CA GLY A 613 9.79 -2.96 14.92
C GLY A 613 10.34 -1.54 15.05
N LYS A 614 11.52 -1.31 14.46
CA LYS A 614 12.21 -0.01 14.45
C LYS A 614 11.99 0.78 13.17
N GLY A 615 11.56 0.13 12.10
CA GLY A 615 11.34 0.76 10.80
C GLY A 615 10.11 1.65 10.82
N ILE A 616 10.22 2.86 10.29
CA ILE A 616 9.10 3.78 10.10
C ILE A 616 8.61 3.58 8.66
N GLN A 617 7.34 3.22 8.49
CA GLN A 617 6.74 2.92 7.19
C GLN A 617 5.55 3.85 6.91
N PRO A 618 5.32 4.25 5.65
CA PRO A 618 4.19 5.09 5.29
C PRO A 618 2.86 4.32 5.27
N GLY A 619 2.89 2.99 5.24
CA GLY A 619 1.70 2.16 5.17
C GLY A 619 1.91 0.72 5.64
N SER A 620 0.81 0.03 5.92
CA SER A 620 0.78 -1.32 6.53
C SER A 620 0.64 -2.46 5.52
N ARG A 621 0.40 -2.18 4.24
CA ARG A 621 0.15 -3.20 3.20
C ARG A 621 0.98 -2.95 1.96
N SER A 622 0.60 -1.98 1.14
CA SER A 622 1.27 -1.63 -0.11
C SER A 622 2.68 -1.12 0.15
N TYR A 623 2.84 -0.34 1.22
CA TYR A 623 4.09 0.33 1.59
C TYR A 623 4.75 -0.21 2.86
N GLU A 624 4.70 -1.52 3.08
CA GLU A 624 5.32 -2.19 4.22
C GLU A 624 6.87 -2.22 4.11
N ARG A 625 7.50 -1.05 3.99
CA ARG A 625 8.94 -0.83 3.86
C ARG A 625 9.29 0.54 4.45
N SER A 626 10.53 0.71 4.90
CA SER A 626 10.99 1.99 5.47
C SER A 626 11.81 2.76 4.46
N TRP A 627 11.25 3.82 3.89
CA TRP A 627 12.02 4.80 3.10
C TRP A 627 12.69 5.80 4.03
N ILE A 628 13.94 6.20 3.74
CA ILE A 628 14.61 7.24 4.54
C ILE A 628 13.95 8.61 4.36
N ARG A 629 13.41 8.89 3.18
CA ARG A 629 12.63 10.08 2.86
C ARG A 629 11.45 10.26 3.80
N ASP A 630 10.55 9.29 3.80
CA ASP A 630 9.40 9.21 4.68
C ASP A 630 9.84 9.20 6.14
N GLY A 631 10.84 8.38 6.48
CA GLY A 631 11.33 8.18 7.83
C GLY A 631 11.92 9.44 8.45
N SER A 632 12.64 10.26 7.69
CA SER A 632 13.28 11.49 8.17
C SER A 632 12.24 12.59 8.46
N LEU A 633 11.25 12.77 7.58
CA LEU A 633 10.18 13.76 7.73
C LEU A 633 9.17 13.34 8.80
N THR A 634 8.87 12.03 8.88
CA THR A 634 8.06 11.44 9.95
C THR A 634 8.75 11.55 11.30
N SER A 635 10.07 11.34 11.34
CA SER A 635 10.87 11.59 12.54
C SER A 635 10.81 13.05 12.98
N SER A 636 10.87 14.01 12.04
CA SER A 636 10.70 15.42 12.36
C SER A 636 9.33 15.70 13.00
N ALA A 637 8.24 15.16 12.44
CA ALA A 637 6.89 15.30 12.99
C ALA A 637 6.76 14.72 14.42
N MET A 638 7.34 13.54 14.66
CA MET A 638 7.36 12.91 15.98
C MET A 638 8.15 13.73 17.00
N LEU A 639 9.35 14.20 16.66
CA LEU A 639 10.18 15.04 17.53
C LEU A 639 9.48 16.36 17.89
N LYS A 640 8.85 16.98 16.89
CA LYS A 640 8.03 18.19 17.03
C LYS A 640 6.82 18.01 17.93
N MET A 641 6.41 16.76 18.19
CA MET A 641 5.33 16.37 19.10
C MET A 641 5.85 15.61 20.34
N GLY A 642 7.15 15.67 20.62
CA GLY A 642 7.76 15.19 21.86
C GLY A 642 8.02 13.70 21.91
N ILE A 643 7.99 13.00 20.78
CA ILE A 643 8.29 11.56 20.67
C ILE A 643 9.74 11.40 20.20
N THR A 644 10.63 11.01 21.11
CA THR A 644 12.08 10.96 20.86
C THR A 644 12.62 9.53 20.76
N ASP A 645 12.14 8.61 21.59
CA ASP A 645 12.73 7.27 21.74
C ASP A 645 12.60 6.45 20.46
N GLU A 646 11.41 6.44 19.87
CA GLU A 646 11.14 5.77 18.60
C GLU A 646 11.97 6.31 17.44
N VAL A 647 12.26 7.61 17.45
CA VAL A 647 13.11 8.26 16.44
C VAL A 647 14.57 7.84 16.61
N LYS A 648 15.06 7.76 17.86
CA LYS A 648 16.41 7.26 18.16
C LYS A 648 16.57 5.80 17.70
N GLU A 649 15.54 4.98 17.95
CA GLU A 649 15.51 3.58 17.51
C GLU A 649 15.60 3.46 15.99
N PHE A 650 14.78 4.24 15.26
CA PHE A 650 14.79 4.28 13.80
C PHE A 650 16.15 4.71 13.25
N ILE A 651 16.70 5.83 13.72
CA ILE A 651 18.00 6.35 13.28
C ILE A 651 19.11 5.31 13.46
N ASN A 652 19.18 4.68 14.63
CA ASN A 652 20.18 3.67 14.91
C ASN A 652 20.04 2.45 14.01
N TRP A 653 18.81 1.98 13.79
CA TRP A 653 18.54 0.85 12.92
C TRP A 653 18.86 1.18 11.46
N TYR A 654 18.32 2.26 10.92
CA TYR A 654 18.46 2.62 9.50
C TYR A 654 19.91 2.87 9.10
N SER A 655 20.64 3.66 9.91
CA SER A 655 22.04 4.00 9.64
C SER A 655 22.98 2.78 9.60
N SER A 656 22.59 1.65 10.20
CA SER A 656 23.37 0.42 10.16
C SER A 656 23.37 -0.27 8.80
N TYR A 657 22.44 0.13 7.91
CA TYR A 657 22.31 -0.39 6.55
C TYR A 657 22.99 0.47 5.48
N GLN A 658 23.67 1.56 5.87
CA GLN A 658 24.47 2.34 4.92
C GLN A 658 25.54 1.44 4.28
N PHE A 659 25.63 1.48 2.95
CA PHE A 659 26.57 0.63 2.22
C PHE A 659 28.02 1.05 2.50
N PRO A 660 29.00 0.12 2.39
CA PRO A 660 30.41 0.43 2.66
C PRO A 660 31.02 1.56 1.81
N ASN A 661 30.47 1.81 0.61
CA ASN A 661 30.89 2.91 -0.26
C ASN A 661 30.32 4.28 0.15
N GLY A 662 29.50 4.34 1.19
CA GLY A 662 28.84 5.55 1.69
C GLY A 662 27.44 5.80 1.15
N LYS A 663 26.98 5.00 0.17
CA LYS A 663 25.61 5.06 -0.34
C LYS A 663 24.61 4.80 0.78
N VAL A 664 23.61 5.65 0.90
CA VAL A 664 22.46 5.42 1.79
C VAL A 664 21.40 4.68 0.98
N PRO A 665 20.88 3.52 1.46
CA PRO A 665 19.78 2.86 0.78
C PRO A 665 18.52 3.73 0.83
N CYS A 666 17.79 3.79 -0.28
CA CYS A 666 16.53 4.51 -0.34
C CYS A 666 15.46 3.88 0.56
N VAL A 667 15.49 2.54 0.64
CA VAL A 667 14.56 1.74 1.42
C VAL A 667 15.28 0.67 2.22
N VAL A 668 14.77 0.37 3.40
CA VAL A 668 15.11 -0.85 4.15
C VAL A 668 13.83 -1.60 4.49
N ASP A 669 13.80 -2.91 4.23
CA ASP A 669 12.72 -3.80 4.65
C ASP A 669 13.27 -5.13 5.18
N LYS A 670 12.40 -6.11 5.44
CA LYS A 670 12.78 -7.45 5.94
C LYS A 670 13.83 -8.18 5.09
N ARG A 671 13.96 -7.82 3.81
CA ARG A 671 14.97 -8.37 2.90
C ARG A 671 16.32 -7.70 3.07
N GLY A 672 16.38 -6.50 3.65
CA GLY A 672 17.60 -5.68 3.79
C GLY A 672 17.53 -4.36 3.02
N PRO A 673 18.68 -3.71 2.77
CA PRO A 673 18.77 -2.41 2.10
C PRO A 673 18.50 -2.52 0.59
N ASP A 674 17.59 -1.71 0.08
CA ASP A 674 17.34 -1.64 -1.36
C ASP A 674 18.48 -0.88 -2.07
N PRO A 675 19.09 -1.48 -3.12
CA PRO A 675 20.18 -0.85 -3.86
C PRO A 675 19.70 0.09 -4.98
N VAL A 676 18.40 0.31 -5.18
CA VAL A 676 17.90 1.25 -6.19
C VAL A 676 18.44 2.67 -5.94
N PRO A 677 18.93 3.39 -6.97
CA PRO A 677 19.37 4.78 -6.81
C PRO A 677 18.20 5.75 -6.56
N GLU A 678 18.15 6.33 -5.36
CA GLU A 678 17.42 7.55 -5.03
C GLU A 678 18.40 8.48 -4.30
N ASN A 679 18.72 9.62 -4.90
CA ASN A 679 19.89 10.42 -4.53
C ASN A 679 19.64 11.39 -3.36
N ASP A 680 18.38 11.70 -3.04
CA ASP A 680 17.92 12.46 -1.86
C ASP A 680 18.31 11.80 -0.51
N SER A 681 18.32 10.47 -0.51
CA SER A 681 18.46 9.60 0.67
C SER A 681 19.65 9.94 1.57
N HIS A 682 20.75 10.39 0.97
CA HIS A 682 21.98 10.77 1.67
C HIS A 682 21.77 11.99 2.56
N GLY A 683 21.09 13.00 2.03
CA GLY A 683 20.84 14.25 2.75
C GLY A 683 19.79 14.06 3.84
N GLU A 684 18.78 13.24 3.59
CA GLU A 684 17.70 12.93 4.52
C GLU A 684 18.17 12.13 5.74
N LEU A 685 19.15 11.23 5.57
CA LEU A 685 19.78 10.55 6.70
C LEU A 685 20.49 11.54 7.63
N ILE A 686 21.23 12.50 7.06
CA ILE A 686 21.94 13.53 7.84
C ILE A 686 20.94 14.47 8.51
N LEU A 687 19.87 14.85 7.80
CA LEU A 687 18.74 15.62 8.34
C LEU A 687 18.14 14.92 9.57
N ALA A 688 17.90 13.61 9.52
CA ALA A 688 17.36 12.87 10.65
C ALA A 688 18.27 12.96 11.89
N PHE A 689 19.59 12.86 11.73
CA PHE A 689 20.54 13.02 12.83
C PHE A 689 20.50 14.43 13.43
N MET A 690 20.48 15.45 12.57
CA MET A 690 20.48 16.85 13.01
C MET A 690 19.15 17.24 13.67
N GLN A 691 18.02 16.80 13.12
CA GLN A 691 16.70 16.99 13.73
C GLN A 691 16.65 16.36 15.13
N TYR A 692 17.11 15.12 15.28
CA TYR A 692 17.14 14.47 16.59
C TYR A 692 18.00 15.27 17.58
N PHE A 693 19.19 15.71 17.18
CA PHE A 693 20.02 16.57 18.01
C PHE A 693 19.32 17.90 18.36
N ASN A 694 18.65 18.54 17.39
CA ASN A 694 18.02 19.83 17.61
C ASN A 694 16.96 19.79 18.72
N PHE A 695 16.20 18.69 18.83
CA PHE A 695 15.18 18.54 19.88
C PHE A 695 15.69 17.91 21.19
N THR A 696 16.75 17.10 21.15
CA THR A 696 17.23 16.35 22.33
C THR A 696 18.54 16.86 22.93
N LYS A 697 19.32 17.61 22.15
CA LYS A 697 20.70 18.01 22.43
C LYS A 697 21.65 16.85 22.73
N ASP A 698 21.31 15.65 22.27
CA ASP A 698 22.11 14.43 22.44
C ASP A 698 23.35 14.45 21.52
N THR A 699 24.45 14.97 22.05
CA THR A 699 25.74 14.97 21.34
C THR A 699 26.36 13.58 21.23
N SER A 700 25.93 12.58 22.02
CA SER A 700 26.50 11.24 21.95
C SER A 700 26.09 10.57 20.65
N LEU A 701 24.82 10.69 20.25
CA LEU A 701 24.34 10.15 18.98
C LEU A 701 25.09 10.76 17.79
N LEU A 702 25.30 12.09 17.78
CA LEU A 702 26.07 12.74 16.71
C LEU A 702 27.50 12.21 16.62
N LYS A 703 28.18 12.02 17.76
CA LYS A 703 29.53 11.43 17.80
C LYS A 703 29.52 10.02 17.22
N ASP A 704 28.56 9.19 17.63
CA ASP A 704 28.45 7.80 17.19
C ASP A 704 28.11 7.66 15.70
N ARG A 705 27.40 8.65 15.12
CA ARG A 705 26.96 8.65 13.71
C ARG A 705 27.81 9.53 12.80
N PHE A 706 28.82 10.22 13.31
CA PHE A 706 29.66 11.11 12.49
C PHE A 706 30.37 10.37 11.34
N GLY A 707 30.71 9.08 11.54
CA GLY A 707 31.23 8.22 10.48
C GLY A 707 30.25 8.06 9.32
N ASN A 708 28.96 7.89 9.61
CA ASN A 708 27.90 7.81 8.59
C ASN A 708 27.77 9.12 7.82
N VAL A 709 27.87 10.27 8.51
CA VAL A 709 27.84 11.61 7.89
C VAL A 709 29.00 11.78 6.91
N ILE A 710 30.23 11.43 7.31
CA ILE A 710 31.41 11.50 6.44
C ILE A 710 31.22 10.61 5.20
N ALA A 711 30.73 9.39 5.40
CA ALA A 711 30.53 8.45 4.30
C ALA A 711 29.49 8.93 3.30
N ALA A 712 28.35 9.48 3.78
CA ALA A 712 27.32 10.06 2.93
C ALA A 712 27.82 11.30 2.18
N MET A 713 28.54 12.21 2.86
CA MET A 713 29.15 13.39 2.23
C MET A 713 30.15 13.03 1.14
N ASN A 714 30.99 12.02 1.38
CA ASN A 714 31.92 11.54 0.36
C ASN A 714 31.20 10.89 -0.82
N TYR A 715 30.14 10.12 -0.58
CA TYR A 715 29.37 9.51 -1.67
C TYR A 715 28.64 10.56 -2.52
N MET A 716 28.00 11.55 -1.90
CA MET A 716 27.39 12.69 -2.60
C MET A 716 28.41 13.42 -3.48
N ASP A 717 29.64 13.65 -2.99
CA ASP A 717 30.72 14.24 -3.78
C ASP A 717 31.09 13.38 -5.00
N THR A 718 31.07 12.04 -4.88
CA THR A 718 31.29 11.15 -6.02
C THR A 718 30.17 11.22 -7.06
N LEU A 719 28.91 11.36 -6.63
CA LEU A 719 27.75 11.52 -7.51
C LEU A 719 27.85 12.83 -8.29
N ILE A 720 28.01 13.95 -7.58
CA ILE A 720 28.13 15.30 -8.16
C ILE A 720 29.31 15.38 -9.13
N SER A 721 30.43 14.72 -8.81
CA SER A 721 31.61 14.69 -9.67
C SER A 721 31.34 14.09 -11.06
N GLN A 722 30.36 13.20 -11.20
CA GLN A 722 29.95 12.65 -12.51
C GLN A 722 29.39 13.74 -13.44
N ARG A 723 28.85 14.83 -12.86
CA ARG A 723 28.34 16.00 -13.59
C ARG A 723 29.30 17.19 -13.62
N LYS A 724 30.50 17.06 -13.03
CA LYS A 724 31.56 18.08 -13.03
C LYS A 724 32.63 17.84 -14.10
N THR A 725 32.25 17.32 -15.26
CA THR A 725 33.18 17.07 -16.38
C THR A 725 33.16 18.19 -17.41
N ASP A 726 34.20 18.28 -18.26
CA ASP A 726 34.25 19.26 -19.36
C ASP A 726 33.10 19.09 -20.34
N TYR A 727 32.53 17.89 -20.45
CA TYR A 727 31.35 17.60 -21.27
C TYR A 727 30.14 18.42 -20.83
N TYR A 728 29.84 18.44 -19.52
CA TYR A 728 28.72 19.23 -18.98
C TYR A 728 29.07 20.72 -18.91
N LYS A 729 30.32 21.05 -18.54
CA LYS A 729 30.76 22.45 -18.38
C LYS A 729 30.75 23.22 -19.71
N ASN A 730 31.26 22.61 -20.77
CA ASN A 730 31.44 23.25 -22.08
C ASN A 730 30.39 22.80 -23.11
N GLY A 731 29.41 22.00 -22.69
CA GLY A 731 28.33 21.50 -23.55
C GLY A 731 27.36 22.60 -23.99
N ASN A 732 26.29 22.19 -24.70
CA ASN A 732 25.19 23.09 -25.02
C ASN A 732 24.44 23.53 -23.75
N ASP A 733 23.50 24.46 -23.89
CA ASP A 733 22.76 25.02 -22.76
C ASP A 733 21.98 23.97 -21.95
N SER A 734 21.55 22.87 -22.59
CA SER A 734 20.91 21.73 -21.90
C SER A 734 21.91 20.96 -21.03
N LEU A 735 23.10 20.65 -21.56
CA LEU A 735 24.15 19.96 -20.80
C LEU A 735 24.73 20.84 -19.68
N LYS A 736 24.85 22.15 -19.92
CA LYS A 736 25.29 23.11 -18.89
C LYS A 736 24.32 23.20 -17.73
N ALA A 737 23.01 23.04 -17.97
CA ALA A 737 22.01 23.00 -16.91
C ALA A 737 22.21 21.80 -15.96
N LEU A 738 22.94 20.76 -16.38
CA LEU A 738 23.19 19.56 -15.55
C LEU A 738 24.51 19.67 -14.76
N TYR A 739 25.33 20.68 -15.02
CA TYR A 739 26.68 20.77 -14.45
C TYR A 739 26.65 20.86 -12.93
N GLY A 740 27.30 19.90 -12.27
CA GLY A 740 27.46 19.88 -10.82
C GLY A 740 26.19 19.58 -10.03
N LEU A 741 25.16 18.98 -10.64
CA LEU A 741 24.00 18.42 -9.96
C LEU A 741 24.23 16.97 -9.52
N MET A 742 23.32 16.44 -8.69
CA MET A 742 23.17 14.99 -8.54
C MET A 742 22.78 14.35 -9.90
N PRO A 743 23.24 13.12 -10.19
CA PRO A 743 22.85 12.40 -11.41
C PRO A 743 21.37 11.99 -11.36
N GLU A 744 20.88 11.46 -12.49
CA GLU A 744 19.49 11.07 -12.64
C GLU A 744 19.11 9.97 -11.64
N SER A 745 17.91 10.08 -11.09
CA SER A 745 17.35 9.10 -10.18
C SER A 745 15.82 9.03 -10.32
N ILE A 746 15.19 8.13 -9.56
CA ILE A 746 13.73 8.02 -9.43
C ILE A 746 13.22 8.48 -8.06
N SER A 747 14.02 9.22 -7.27
CA SER A 747 13.61 9.59 -5.89
C SER A 747 12.31 10.38 -5.87
N HIS A 748 12.15 11.30 -6.82
CA HIS A 748 10.91 11.99 -7.03
C HIS A 748 9.96 11.07 -7.82
N GLU A 749 8.86 10.67 -7.19
CA GLU A 749 7.94 9.62 -7.69
C GLU A 749 7.39 9.90 -9.09
N GLY A 750 7.36 11.17 -9.49
CA GLY A 750 6.99 11.62 -10.84
C GLY A 750 7.93 11.20 -11.97
N TYR A 751 9.09 10.60 -11.69
CA TYR A 751 10.10 10.21 -12.70
C TYR A 751 10.43 8.71 -12.73
N SER A 752 9.54 7.87 -12.21
CA SER A 752 9.72 6.41 -12.18
C SER A 752 9.72 5.74 -13.56
N ASP A 753 9.11 6.38 -14.56
CA ASP A 753 9.10 5.94 -15.96
C ASP A 753 10.44 6.20 -16.66
N HIS A 754 11.13 7.28 -16.30
CA HIS A 754 12.46 7.62 -16.79
C HIS A 754 13.21 8.56 -15.81
N PRO A 755 14.32 8.10 -15.19
CA PRO A 755 15.11 8.90 -14.25
C PRO A 755 15.48 10.30 -14.75
N ARG A 756 15.51 11.29 -13.84
CA ARG A 756 15.80 12.73 -14.12
C ARG A 756 16.74 13.36 -13.11
N HIS A 757 17.37 14.48 -13.47
CA HIS A 757 18.09 15.37 -12.54
C HIS A 757 17.06 16.21 -11.76
N SER A 758 16.45 15.58 -10.75
CA SER A 758 15.42 16.22 -9.94
C SER A 758 16.03 17.23 -8.97
N TYR A 759 15.47 18.44 -8.90
CA TYR A 759 15.86 19.41 -7.87
C TYR A 759 15.47 18.95 -6.46
N TRP A 760 14.57 17.97 -6.33
CA TRP A 760 14.29 17.29 -5.06
C TRP A 760 15.57 16.69 -4.45
N ASP A 761 16.31 15.92 -5.25
CA ASP A 761 17.57 15.29 -4.84
C ASP A 761 18.59 16.33 -4.42
N ASP A 762 18.68 17.39 -5.23
CA ASP A 762 19.64 18.46 -5.00
C ASP A 762 19.31 19.27 -3.74
N PHE A 763 18.04 19.58 -3.47
CA PHE A 763 17.63 20.29 -2.27
C PHE A 763 17.87 19.47 -1.00
N PHE A 764 17.50 18.18 -0.98
CA PHE A 764 17.81 17.32 0.17
C PHE A 764 19.30 17.08 0.34
N GLY A 765 20.04 16.90 -0.76
CA GLY A 765 21.51 16.88 -0.75
C GLY A 765 22.07 18.14 -0.09
N LEU A 766 21.61 19.33 -0.50
CA LEU A 766 22.03 20.60 0.09
C LEU A 766 21.68 20.70 1.58
N LYS A 767 20.49 20.25 2.01
CA LYS A 767 20.13 20.20 3.42
C LYS A 767 21.07 19.29 4.21
N GLY A 768 21.37 18.10 3.68
CA GLY A 768 22.36 17.20 4.26
C GLY A 768 23.74 17.85 4.42
N MET A 769 24.20 18.59 3.41
CA MET A 769 25.47 19.31 3.47
C MET A 769 25.45 20.45 4.50
N LYS A 770 24.35 21.22 4.60
CA LYS A 770 24.16 22.25 5.64
C LYS A 770 24.25 21.64 7.04
N ASP A 771 23.55 20.53 7.24
CA ASP A 771 23.52 19.83 8.52
C ASP A 771 24.87 19.16 8.84
N ALA A 772 25.58 18.62 7.85
CA ALA A 772 26.92 18.07 8.04
C ALA A 772 27.92 19.13 8.53
N VAL A 773 27.85 20.35 7.99
CA VAL A 773 28.66 21.49 8.47
C VAL A 773 28.36 21.78 9.94
N GLU A 774 27.09 21.90 10.29
CA GLU A 774 26.71 22.23 11.67
C GLU A 774 27.06 21.09 12.64
N ILE A 775 26.88 19.83 12.26
CA ILE A 775 27.32 18.67 13.04
C ILE A 775 28.84 18.72 13.26
N ALA A 776 29.64 18.97 12.21
CA ALA A 776 31.09 19.06 12.34
C ALA A 776 31.50 20.18 13.32
N LYS A 777 30.83 21.33 13.25
CA LYS A 777 31.03 22.47 14.16
C LYS A 777 30.66 22.12 15.60
N ILE A 778 29.49 21.53 15.84
CA ILE A 778 29.03 21.08 17.17
C ILE A 778 30.02 20.09 17.80
N LEU A 779 30.59 19.20 16.99
CA LEU A 779 31.56 18.19 17.43
C LEU A 779 33.01 18.71 17.50
N GLY A 780 33.27 19.95 17.11
CA GLY A 780 34.61 20.55 17.09
C GLY A 780 35.56 19.94 16.05
N LYS A 781 35.02 19.42 14.94
CA LYS A 781 35.78 18.74 13.86
C LYS A 781 36.15 19.72 12.75
N LYS A 782 37.10 20.62 13.04
CA LYS A 782 37.47 21.76 12.18
C LYS A 782 37.85 21.37 10.74
N ASP A 783 38.66 20.33 10.54
CA ASP A 783 39.06 19.89 9.19
C ASP A 783 37.85 19.47 8.33
N TYR A 784 36.87 18.81 8.95
CA TYR A 784 35.63 18.41 8.26
C TYR A 784 34.68 19.59 8.07
N GLU A 785 34.60 20.50 9.04
CA GLU A 785 33.83 21.75 8.91
C GLU A 785 34.28 22.53 7.67
N GLU A 786 35.58 22.78 7.52
CA GLU A 786 36.14 23.49 6.35
C GLU A 786 35.88 22.75 5.04
N LYS A 787 36.08 21.43 5.01
CA LYS A 787 35.80 20.59 3.83
C LYS A 787 34.33 20.66 3.44
N PHE A 788 33.41 20.46 4.40
CA PHE A 788 31.98 20.41 4.14
C PHE A 788 31.43 21.78 3.74
N VAL A 789 31.95 22.89 4.29
CA VAL A 789 31.61 24.26 3.85
C VAL A 789 31.92 24.43 2.36
N LYS A 790 33.12 24.04 1.92
CA LYS A 790 33.50 24.15 0.51
C LYS A 790 32.60 23.33 -0.42
N GLN A 791 32.29 22.08 -0.04
CA GLN A 791 31.42 21.20 -0.81
C GLN A 791 29.99 21.78 -0.91
N ARG A 792 29.43 22.21 0.23
CA ARG A 792 28.11 22.84 0.32
C ARG A 792 28.00 24.07 -0.57
N ASP A 793 28.94 25.00 -0.46
CA ASP A 793 28.87 26.30 -1.14
C ASP A 793 29.02 26.16 -2.67
N GLU A 794 29.90 25.25 -3.11
CA GLU A 794 30.03 24.92 -4.53
C GLU A 794 28.75 24.27 -5.06
N PHE A 795 28.18 23.30 -4.33
CA PHE A 795 26.96 22.62 -4.74
C PHE A 795 25.77 23.56 -4.80
N GLN A 796 25.55 24.38 -3.77
CA GLN A 796 24.49 25.41 -3.73
C GLN A 796 24.59 26.35 -4.94
N THR A 797 25.79 26.78 -5.29
CA THR A 797 26.02 27.65 -6.46
C THR A 797 25.60 26.94 -7.76
N ASN A 798 25.94 25.66 -7.92
CA ASN A 798 25.60 24.88 -9.10
C ASN A 798 24.08 24.67 -9.24
N ILE A 799 23.37 24.39 -8.13
CA ILE A 799 21.91 24.24 -8.13
C ILE A 799 21.23 25.48 -8.70
N TYR A 800 21.56 26.67 -8.17
CA TYR A 800 20.89 27.89 -8.63
C TYR A 800 21.32 28.34 -10.03
N ASN A 801 22.54 28.01 -10.45
CA ASN A 801 22.95 28.19 -11.85
C ASN A 801 22.14 27.28 -12.77
N SER A 802 21.95 26.02 -12.38
CA SER A 802 21.11 25.06 -13.10
C SER A 802 19.67 25.56 -13.21
N ILE A 803 19.02 25.93 -12.10
CA ILE A 803 17.62 26.41 -12.10
C ILE A 803 17.46 27.60 -13.05
N ARG A 804 18.35 28.60 -12.97
CA ARG A 804 18.31 29.75 -13.88
C ARG A 804 18.47 29.33 -15.35
N GLN A 805 19.36 28.38 -15.63
CA GLN A 805 19.57 27.88 -16.98
C GLN A 805 18.38 27.06 -17.48
N SER A 806 17.79 26.20 -16.65
CA SER A 806 16.61 25.40 -17.00
C SER A 806 15.39 26.29 -17.28
N ILE A 807 15.15 27.30 -16.44
CA ILE A 807 14.11 28.32 -16.67
C ILE A 807 14.29 28.99 -18.03
N LYS A 808 15.53 29.40 -18.35
CA LYS A 808 15.86 30.03 -19.64
C LYS A 808 15.66 29.06 -20.82
N ASN A 809 16.11 27.82 -20.69
CA ASN A 809 16.04 26.80 -21.73
C ASN A 809 14.58 26.46 -22.09
N ASN A 810 13.76 26.28 -21.05
CA ASN A 810 12.36 25.86 -21.18
C ASN A 810 11.39 27.04 -21.35
N ARG A 811 11.86 28.28 -21.20
CA ARG A 811 11.07 29.52 -21.35
C ARG A 811 9.86 29.57 -20.41
N ILE A 812 10.08 29.18 -19.17
CA ILE A 812 9.07 29.13 -18.10
C ILE A 812 9.25 30.30 -17.14
N ASN A 813 8.25 30.55 -16.30
CA ASN A 813 8.23 31.64 -15.32
C ASN A 813 8.05 31.15 -13.86
N TYR A 814 8.32 29.88 -13.60
CA TYR A 814 8.26 29.22 -12.29
C TYR A 814 9.51 28.37 -12.06
N ILE A 815 9.69 27.84 -10.84
CA ILE A 815 10.73 26.86 -10.51
C ILE A 815 10.35 25.48 -11.07
N PRO A 816 11.15 24.88 -11.96
CA PRO A 816 10.85 23.55 -12.52
C PRO A 816 11.12 22.42 -11.53
N GLY A 817 10.52 21.24 -11.76
CA GLY A 817 10.73 20.02 -10.96
C GLY A 817 12.07 19.33 -11.23
N CYS A 818 12.50 19.31 -12.49
CA CYS A 818 13.82 18.82 -12.91
C CYS A 818 14.51 19.76 -13.90
N ALA A 819 15.82 19.55 -14.10
CA ALA A 819 16.62 20.37 -14.99
C ALA A 819 16.21 20.23 -16.46
N GLU A 820 15.71 19.06 -16.87
CA GLU A 820 15.47 18.70 -18.27
C GLU A 820 14.12 19.17 -18.82
N LEU A 821 13.02 19.02 -18.07
CA LEU A 821 11.66 19.08 -18.63
C LEU A 821 11.00 20.46 -18.55
N GLY A 822 11.42 21.32 -17.61
CA GLY A 822 10.69 22.55 -17.32
C GLY A 822 9.29 22.30 -16.74
N ASP A 823 9.07 21.12 -16.15
CA ASP A 823 7.81 20.67 -15.60
C ASP A 823 7.42 21.44 -14.33
N PHE A 824 6.12 21.58 -14.09
CA PHE A 824 5.60 22.31 -12.93
C PHE A 824 5.41 21.37 -11.74
N ASP A 825 6.16 21.60 -10.67
CA ASP A 825 6.05 20.84 -9.42
C ASP A 825 6.29 21.73 -8.19
N ALA A 826 5.18 22.29 -7.69
CA ALA A 826 5.21 23.08 -6.47
C ALA A 826 5.53 22.24 -5.23
N THR A 827 5.20 20.94 -5.23
CA THR A 827 5.42 20.07 -4.06
C THR A 827 6.90 19.84 -3.81
N SER A 828 7.68 19.57 -4.86
CA SER A 828 9.14 19.50 -4.77
C SER A 828 9.74 20.85 -4.33
N THR A 829 9.23 21.96 -4.89
CA THR A 829 9.68 23.32 -4.54
C THR A 829 9.45 23.66 -3.05
N THR A 830 8.47 23.05 -2.37
CA THR A 830 8.23 23.30 -0.92
C THR A 830 9.45 22.96 -0.07
N THR A 831 10.24 21.95 -0.47
CA THR A 831 11.41 21.48 0.28
C THR A 831 12.46 22.58 0.42
N ALA A 832 12.66 23.35 -0.64
CA ALA A 832 13.60 24.46 -0.68
C ALA A 832 13.26 25.53 0.38
N LEU A 833 11.97 25.75 0.68
CA LEU A 833 11.54 26.60 1.80
C LEU A 833 11.76 25.91 3.15
N SER A 834 11.26 24.69 3.31
CA SER A 834 11.45 23.89 4.51
C SER A 834 11.46 22.40 4.15
N PRO A 835 12.48 21.62 4.58
CA PRO A 835 13.44 21.94 5.65
C PRO A 835 14.75 22.60 5.19
N VAL A 836 14.92 22.97 3.91
CA VAL A 836 16.23 23.45 3.42
C VAL A 836 16.53 24.91 3.80
N ASN A 837 15.51 25.77 3.97
CA ASN A 837 15.64 27.18 4.36
C ASN A 837 16.44 28.01 3.35
N GLU A 838 15.97 28.05 2.09
CA GLU A 838 16.66 28.69 0.96
C GLU A 838 15.91 29.89 0.35
N TYR A 839 14.90 30.42 1.03
CA TYR A 839 14.04 31.51 0.55
C TYR A 839 14.80 32.68 -0.13
N HIS A 840 15.94 33.11 0.44
CA HIS A 840 16.75 34.22 -0.11
C HIS A 840 17.62 33.86 -1.32
N ASN A 841 17.89 32.58 -1.57
CA ASN A 841 18.76 32.13 -2.65
C ASN A 841 17.99 31.68 -3.89
N ILE A 842 16.75 31.22 -3.71
CA ILE A 842 15.90 30.79 -4.82
C ILE A 842 15.59 32.00 -5.73
N PRO A 843 15.70 31.85 -7.07
CA PRO A 843 15.45 32.94 -8.00
C PRO A 843 14.04 33.56 -7.87
N GLN A 844 13.99 34.88 -7.64
CA GLN A 844 12.76 35.69 -7.73
C GLN A 844 12.64 36.32 -9.12
N PRO A 845 11.41 36.51 -9.67
CA PRO A 845 10.09 36.28 -9.06
C PRO A 845 9.58 34.82 -9.18
N TYR A 846 10.40 33.90 -9.68
CA TYR A 846 9.99 32.54 -10.05
C TYR A 846 9.43 31.72 -8.88
N LEU A 847 9.98 31.87 -7.68
CA LEU A 847 9.45 31.23 -6.47
C LEU A 847 8.01 31.66 -6.16
N GLN A 848 7.77 32.97 -6.15
CA GLN A 848 6.43 33.52 -5.90
C GLN A 848 5.45 33.04 -6.97
N ASN A 849 5.86 33.10 -8.24
CA ASN A 849 5.06 32.61 -9.36
C ASN A 849 4.70 31.12 -9.23
N THR A 850 5.62 30.25 -8.75
CA THR A 850 5.32 28.83 -8.52
C THR A 850 4.11 28.66 -7.59
N PHE A 851 4.10 29.37 -6.46
CA PHE A 851 3.02 29.28 -5.48
C PHE A 851 1.75 30.02 -5.91
N ASP A 852 1.85 31.07 -6.73
CA ASP A 852 0.66 31.70 -7.32
C ASP A 852 -0.01 30.76 -8.33
N ILE A 853 0.75 30.12 -9.23
CA ILE A 853 0.23 29.12 -10.19
C ILE A 853 -0.38 27.94 -9.45
N TYR A 854 0.25 27.46 -8.37
CA TYR A 854 -0.31 26.40 -7.55
C TYR A 854 -1.66 26.80 -6.97
N TYR A 855 -1.77 28.00 -6.37
CA TYR A 855 -3.00 28.48 -5.78
C TYR A 855 -4.12 28.64 -6.82
N GLU A 856 -3.80 29.15 -8.01
CA GLU A 856 -4.75 29.23 -9.12
C GLU A 856 -5.27 27.84 -9.54
N ASN A 857 -4.40 26.84 -9.60
CA ASN A 857 -4.82 25.47 -9.93
C ASN A 857 -5.60 24.79 -8.79
N PHE A 858 -5.24 25.08 -7.54
CA PHE A 858 -6.01 24.68 -6.36
C PHE A 858 -7.43 25.27 -6.39
N THR A 859 -7.57 26.58 -6.61
CA THR A 859 -8.88 27.24 -6.62
C THR A 859 -9.78 26.72 -7.73
N LYS A 860 -9.24 26.35 -8.90
CA LYS A 860 -10.00 25.64 -9.95
C LYS A 860 -10.59 24.32 -9.45
N ARG A 861 -9.85 23.53 -8.64
CA ARG A 861 -10.38 22.26 -8.07
C ARG A 861 -11.54 22.45 -7.10
N LEU A 862 -11.69 23.65 -6.52
CA LEU A 862 -12.85 23.97 -5.66
C LEU A 862 -14.15 24.10 -6.45
N ASP A 863 -14.08 24.39 -7.76
CA ASP A 863 -15.24 24.39 -8.64
C ASP A 863 -15.65 22.94 -8.96
N PRO A 864 -16.85 22.48 -8.56
CA PRO A 864 -17.33 21.14 -8.87
C PRO A 864 -17.36 20.83 -10.38
N LEU A 865 -17.50 21.86 -11.21
CA LEU A 865 -17.57 21.77 -12.68
C LEU A 865 -16.19 21.66 -13.33
N TYR A 866 -15.11 22.01 -12.64
CA TYR A 866 -13.77 21.88 -13.18
C TYR A 866 -13.40 20.41 -13.36
N ASP A 867 -12.95 20.03 -14.55
CA ASP A 867 -12.58 18.66 -14.87
C ASP A 867 -11.18 18.35 -14.33
N TRP A 868 -11.12 17.50 -13.32
CA TRP A 868 -9.87 16.99 -12.75
C TRP A 868 -10.06 15.53 -12.32
N THR A 869 -8.99 14.75 -12.38
CA THR A 869 -9.05 13.30 -12.18
C THR A 869 -8.67 12.91 -10.73
N ASN A 870 -7.47 13.26 -10.31
CA ASN A 870 -6.94 12.97 -8.99
C ASN A 870 -5.90 14.03 -8.57
N TYR A 871 -5.46 13.96 -7.31
CA TYR A 871 -4.25 14.63 -6.81
C TYR A 871 -3.61 13.81 -5.68
N THR A 872 -2.35 14.09 -5.37
CA THR A 872 -1.68 13.51 -4.19
C THR A 872 -1.78 14.45 -2.99
N PRO A 873 -2.24 13.99 -1.81
CA PRO A 873 -2.21 14.77 -0.59
C PRO A 873 -0.81 15.16 -0.08
N TYR A 874 0.30 14.77 -0.72
CA TYR A 874 1.62 15.36 -0.43
C TYR A 874 1.63 16.89 -0.55
N GLU A 875 0.69 17.44 -1.32
CA GLU A 875 0.42 18.88 -1.40
C GLU A 875 0.14 19.56 -0.05
N VAL A 876 -0.20 18.83 1.03
CA VAL A 876 -0.38 19.41 2.37
C VAL A 876 0.85 20.20 2.84
N ARG A 877 2.05 19.89 2.34
CA ARG A 877 3.28 20.65 2.65
C ARG A 877 3.19 22.12 2.26
N VAL A 878 2.42 22.43 1.22
CA VAL A 878 2.22 23.79 0.72
C VAL A 878 1.54 24.68 1.78
N ILE A 879 0.77 24.10 2.71
CA ILE A 879 0.22 24.82 3.87
C ILE A 879 1.36 25.53 4.63
N GLY A 880 2.45 24.82 4.92
CA GLY A 880 3.60 25.39 5.61
C GLY A 880 4.32 26.44 4.76
N SER A 881 4.46 26.19 3.45
CA SER A 881 5.05 27.16 2.51
C SER A 881 4.33 28.50 2.53
N TYR A 882 3.00 28.52 2.55
CA TYR A 882 2.24 29.78 2.64
C TYR A 882 2.40 30.49 3.99
N ILE A 883 2.66 29.77 5.09
CA ILE A 883 3.04 30.41 6.35
C ILE A 883 4.40 31.10 6.22
N TYR A 884 5.40 30.43 5.64
CA TYR A 884 6.73 31.01 5.42
C TYR A 884 6.73 32.19 4.43
N LEU A 885 5.78 32.20 3.49
CA LEU A 885 5.58 33.29 2.54
C LEU A 885 4.65 34.40 3.05
N ASN A 886 4.24 34.36 4.32
CA ASN A 886 3.33 35.33 4.95
C ASN A 886 1.97 35.48 4.22
N GLN A 887 1.41 34.36 3.74
CA GLN A 887 0.13 34.25 3.02
C GLN A 887 -0.84 33.33 3.80
N VAL A 888 -1.12 33.68 5.05
CA VAL A 888 -1.82 32.83 6.02
C VAL A 888 -3.24 32.46 5.56
N GLU A 889 -3.94 33.36 4.89
CA GLU A 889 -5.31 33.14 4.42
C GLU A 889 -5.36 31.99 3.39
N ARG A 890 -4.37 31.90 2.48
CA ARG A 890 -4.25 30.79 1.54
C ARG A 890 -3.96 29.47 2.25
N ALA A 891 -3.16 29.49 3.31
CA ALA A 891 -2.90 28.31 4.14
C ALA A 891 -4.19 27.79 4.80
N HIS A 892 -5.04 28.69 5.33
CA HIS A 892 -6.32 28.33 5.95
C HIS A 892 -7.29 27.66 4.97
N GLU A 893 -7.38 28.17 3.74
CA GLU A 893 -8.23 27.57 2.70
C GLU A 893 -7.78 26.15 2.32
N LEU A 894 -6.48 25.93 2.20
CA LEU A 894 -5.91 24.61 1.92
C LEU A 894 -6.17 23.62 3.05
N VAL A 895 -6.03 24.04 4.31
CA VAL A 895 -6.36 23.18 5.46
C VAL A 895 -7.80 22.70 5.39
N LYS A 896 -8.75 23.60 5.09
CA LYS A 896 -10.16 23.24 4.94
C LYS A 896 -10.38 22.24 3.80
N PHE A 897 -9.74 22.46 2.65
CA PHE A 897 -9.83 21.57 1.50
C PHE A 897 -9.30 20.17 1.81
N PHE A 898 -8.05 20.05 2.26
CA PHE A 898 -7.44 18.75 2.51
C PHE A 898 -8.19 17.98 3.62
N LEU A 899 -8.61 18.63 4.71
CA LEU A 899 -9.39 17.96 5.75
C LEU A 899 -10.72 17.40 5.23
N SER A 900 -11.33 18.03 4.21
CA SER A 900 -12.56 17.52 3.59
C SER A 900 -12.34 16.27 2.74
N ASP A 901 -11.09 16.02 2.32
CA ASP A 901 -10.71 14.88 1.50
C ASP A 901 -10.19 13.66 2.27
N GLN A 902 -10.18 13.74 3.60
CA GLN A 902 -10.01 12.55 4.43
C GLN A 902 -11.08 11.50 4.11
N ARG A 903 -10.73 10.22 4.28
CA ARG A 903 -11.64 9.10 4.08
C ARG A 903 -11.77 8.27 5.36
N PRO A 904 -12.96 7.74 5.68
CA PRO A 904 -14.26 8.06 5.08
C PRO A 904 -14.65 9.54 5.27
N ALA A 905 -15.33 10.09 4.26
CA ALA A 905 -15.76 11.49 4.26
C ALA A 905 -17.08 11.63 5.03
N VAL A 906 -16.99 11.91 6.33
CA VAL A 906 -18.15 12.03 7.23
C VAL A 906 -18.13 13.36 7.98
N LYS A 907 -19.29 14.02 8.04
CA LYS A 907 -19.46 15.42 8.48
C LYS A 907 -19.03 15.66 9.93
N ASN A 908 -19.15 14.66 10.81
CA ASN A 908 -18.94 14.77 12.26
C ASN A 908 -17.97 13.71 12.84
N GLY A 909 -17.18 13.04 12.00
CA GLY A 909 -16.21 12.05 12.47
C GLY A 909 -15.72 11.18 11.33
N GLY A 910 -14.41 11.05 11.16
CA GLY A 910 -13.81 10.10 10.24
C GLY A 910 -12.55 9.53 10.90
N TRP A 911 -11.82 8.67 10.20
CA TRP A 911 -10.59 8.10 10.74
C TRP A 911 -9.40 9.07 10.72
N ASN A 912 -9.61 10.34 10.38
CA ASN A 912 -8.62 11.41 10.48
C ASN A 912 -7.33 11.17 9.69
N HIS A 913 -7.42 10.53 8.52
CA HIS A 913 -6.29 10.22 7.66
C HIS A 913 -6.64 10.34 6.19
N TRP A 914 -5.60 10.34 5.36
CA TRP A 914 -5.69 10.38 3.91
C TRP A 914 -5.17 9.08 3.31
N ALA A 915 -5.60 8.85 2.08
CA ALA A 915 -4.91 7.97 1.17
C ALA A 915 -3.74 8.74 0.52
N GLU A 916 -2.88 8.04 -0.21
CA GLU A 916 -1.80 8.64 -0.99
C GLU A 916 -2.32 9.35 -2.25
N VAL A 917 -3.41 8.84 -2.84
CA VAL A 917 -4.04 9.42 -4.02
C VAL A 917 -5.51 9.66 -3.74
N VAL A 918 -5.95 10.90 -3.96
CA VAL A 918 -7.35 11.30 -3.85
C VAL A 918 -7.93 11.45 -5.25
N TRP A 919 -8.97 10.65 -5.53
CA TRP A 919 -9.72 10.71 -6.78
C TRP A 919 -10.96 11.59 -6.63
N LYS A 920 -11.28 12.36 -7.68
CA LYS A 920 -12.51 13.16 -7.74
C LYS A 920 -13.75 12.28 -7.55
N ASP A 921 -13.81 11.15 -8.26
CA ASP A 921 -14.80 10.10 -8.01
C ASP A 921 -14.27 9.07 -7.01
N LYS A 922 -14.73 9.20 -5.77
CA LYS A 922 -14.36 8.35 -4.64
C LYS A 922 -14.85 6.89 -4.73
N ASN A 923 -15.74 6.56 -5.67
CA ASN A 923 -16.30 5.22 -5.80
C ASN A 923 -15.55 4.34 -6.81
N LEU A 924 -14.68 4.92 -7.64
CA LEU A 924 -14.00 4.18 -8.70
C LEU A 924 -12.95 3.22 -8.13
N PRO A 925 -12.82 2.00 -8.69
CA PRO A 925 -11.83 1.01 -8.27
C PRO A 925 -10.43 1.42 -8.75
N ARG A 926 -9.81 2.35 -8.01
CA ARG A 926 -8.52 2.94 -8.34
C ARG A 926 -7.52 2.74 -7.21
N PHE A 927 -6.25 2.68 -7.57
CA PHE A 927 -5.16 2.68 -6.59
C PHE A 927 -5.21 3.98 -5.77
N ILE A 928 -5.11 3.86 -4.45
CA ILE A 928 -5.07 4.98 -3.51
C ILE A 928 -3.86 4.90 -2.56
N GLY A 929 -2.98 3.91 -2.73
CA GLY A 929 -1.93 3.61 -1.77
C GLY A 929 -2.45 2.90 -0.53
N ASP A 930 -1.80 3.15 0.62
CA ASP A 930 -2.26 2.66 1.91
C ASP A 930 -3.11 3.70 2.65
N MET A 931 -3.97 3.20 3.54
CA MET A 931 -4.71 4.01 4.50
C MET A 931 -4.56 3.43 5.91
N PRO A 932 -4.11 4.24 6.90
CA PRO A 932 -3.51 5.57 6.77
C PRO A 932 -2.24 5.59 5.92
N HIS A 933 -2.07 6.65 5.11
CA HIS A 933 -0.76 7.01 4.55
C HIS A 933 -0.02 7.96 5.50
N THR A 934 0.91 7.44 6.31
CA THR A 934 1.50 8.17 7.45
C THR A 934 2.51 9.23 7.03
N TRP A 935 3.07 9.17 5.81
CA TRP A 935 3.90 10.26 5.29
C TRP A 935 3.08 11.54 5.09
N VAL A 936 1.92 11.45 4.45
CA VAL A 936 0.96 12.58 4.32
C VAL A 936 0.56 13.09 5.71
N GLY A 937 0.28 12.18 6.64
CA GLY A 937 -0.04 12.52 8.03
C GLY A 937 1.09 13.30 8.72
N SER A 938 2.35 12.90 8.49
CA SER A 938 3.52 13.58 9.04
C SER A 938 3.75 14.97 8.43
N ASP A 939 3.51 15.11 7.13
CA ASP A 939 3.61 16.40 6.45
C ASP A 939 2.54 17.37 6.96
N PHE A 940 1.31 16.88 7.13
CA PHE A 940 0.26 17.68 7.76
C PHE A 940 0.66 18.15 9.16
N ILE A 941 1.24 17.27 10.00
CA ILE A 941 1.75 17.64 11.33
C ILE A 941 2.86 18.70 11.22
N ASN A 942 3.83 18.49 10.32
CA ASN A 942 4.93 19.42 10.09
C ASN A 942 4.43 20.80 9.66
N SER A 943 3.49 20.86 8.71
CA SER A 943 2.91 22.10 8.20
C SER A 943 2.03 22.79 9.23
N ILE A 944 1.12 22.07 9.90
CA ILE A 944 0.24 22.67 10.91
C ILE A 944 1.02 23.16 12.13
N ARG A 945 2.13 22.51 12.51
CA ARG A 945 2.95 23.01 13.61
C ARG A 945 3.40 24.46 13.36
N SER A 946 3.68 24.84 12.10
CA SER A 946 4.07 26.21 11.76
C SER A 946 3.02 27.27 12.13
N PHE A 947 1.75 26.88 12.31
CA PHE A 947 0.72 27.79 12.78
C PHE A 947 0.97 28.22 14.22
N PHE A 948 1.46 27.29 15.04
CA PHE A 948 1.70 27.48 16.45
C PHE A 948 3.12 27.98 16.73
N VAL A 949 4.11 27.37 16.09
CA VAL A 949 5.52 27.72 16.23
C VAL A 949 6.37 27.19 15.07
N TYR A 950 7.37 27.96 14.64
CA TYR A 950 8.45 27.44 13.80
C TYR A 950 9.78 28.13 14.09
N GLU A 951 10.87 27.43 13.79
CA GLU A 951 12.23 27.91 13.89
C GLU A 951 12.64 28.55 12.56
N ASP A 952 13.05 29.81 12.60
CA ASP A 952 13.60 30.51 11.45
C ASP A 952 15.13 30.37 11.48
N GLU A 953 15.65 29.47 10.65
CA GLU A 953 17.10 29.21 10.58
C GLU A 953 17.87 30.31 9.84
N LEU A 954 17.19 31.29 9.19
CA LEU A 954 17.87 32.38 8.50
C LEU A 954 18.46 33.40 9.47
N ASP A 955 17.76 33.70 10.56
CA ASP A 955 18.21 34.62 11.59
C ASP A 955 18.23 34.03 13.01
N ASN A 956 18.03 32.71 13.12
CA ASN A 956 17.98 31.96 14.37
C ASN A 956 16.90 32.50 15.33
N SER A 957 15.73 32.87 14.81
CA SER A 957 14.57 33.28 15.61
C SER A 957 13.57 32.15 15.83
N LEU A 958 12.72 32.29 16.85
CA LEU A 958 11.58 31.41 17.10
C LEU A 958 10.29 32.19 16.87
N VAL A 959 9.56 31.85 15.81
CA VAL A 959 8.32 32.54 15.45
C VAL A 959 7.14 31.83 16.10
N VAL A 960 6.28 32.57 16.79
CA VAL A 960 5.16 32.06 17.58
C VAL A 960 3.85 32.64 17.06
N GLY A 961 2.87 31.77 16.79
CA GLY A 961 1.49 32.15 16.48
C GLY A 961 1.22 32.63 15.04
N ALA A 962 2.07 32.27 14.07
CA ALA A 962 1.99 32.80 12.70
C ALA A 962 0.75 32.39 11.91
N GLY A 963 0.16 31.24 12.19
CA GLY A 963 -0.99 30.71 11.43
C GLY A 963 -2.28 30.58 12.26
N LEU A 964 -2.33 31.17 13.46
CA LEU A 964 -3.48 31.04 14.34
C LEU A 964 -4.73 31.65 13.72
N TYR A 965 -5.86 30.94 13.81
CA TYR A 965 -7.14 31.48 13.37
C TYR A 965 -7.61 32.58 14.34
N LYS A 966 -8.11 33.68 13.77
CA LYS A 966 -8.70 34.77 14.55
C LYS A 966 -9.86 34.29 15.42
N GLU A 967 -10.70 33.40 14.90
CA GLU A 967 -11.80 32.79 15.67
C GLU A 967 -11.32 32.00 16.89
N TRP A 968 -10.10 31.45 16.87
CA TRP A 968 -9.57 30.73 18.02
C TRP A 968 -9.16 31.69 19.13
N ILE A 969 -8.44 32.74 18.73
CA ILE A 969 -7.94 33.78 19.64
C ILE A 969 -9.10 34.59 20.24
N ASP A 970 -10.12 34.87 19.44
CA ASP A 970 -11.31 35.64 19.84
C ASP A 970 -12.36 34.80 20.60
N SER A 971 -12.14 33.49 20.76
CA SER A 971 -13.04 32.64 21.55
C SER A 971 -13.08 33.07 23.04
N PRO A 972 -14.21 32.87 23.75
CA PRO A 972 -14.34 33.30 25.15
C PRO A 972 -13.27 32.71 26.09
N GLU A 973 -12.89 31.45 25.86
CA GLU A 973 -11.86 30.74 26.61
C GLU A 973 -10.44 31.13 26.17
N GLY A 974 -10.27 31.70 24.97
CA GLY A 974 -9.00 31.93 24.32
C GLY A 974 -8.32 30.62 23.90
N ILE A 975 -7.00 30.67 23.75
CA ILE A 975 -6.19 29.47 23.46
C ILE A 975 -5.08 29.29 24.48
N SER A 976 -4.68 28.04 24.71
CA SER A 976 -3.37 27.73 25.28
C SER A 976 -2.77 26.46 24.71
N ILE A 977 -1.46 26.48 24.51
CA ILE A 977 -0.65 25.33 24.13
C ILE A 977 0.43 25.14 25.17
N LYS A 978 0.64 23.90 25.62
CA LYS A 978 1.68 23.58 26.61
C LYS A 978 2.64 22.51 26.14
N ASN A 979 3.87 22.64 26.59
CA ASN A 979 4.96 21.70 26.38
C ASN A 979 5.33 21.46 24.91
N LEU A 980 5.10 22.45 24.03
CA LEU A 980 5.41 22.35 22.60
C LEU A 980 6.93 22.34 22.39
N PRO A 981 7.52 21.23 21.90
CA PRO A 981 8.96 21.14 21.67
C PRO A 981 9.42 22.10 20.58
N THR A 982 10.59 22.70 20.78
CA THR A 982 11.30 23.55 19.82
C THR A 982 12.80 23.22 19.84
N TYR A 983 13.57 23.73 18.89
CA TYR A 983 15.03 23.64 18.96
C TYR A 983 15.64 24.29 20.20
N TYR A 984 14.89 25.15 20.89
CA TYR A 984 15.37 25.95 22.02
C TYR A 984 14.83 25.48 23.37
N GLY A 985 14.04 24.40 23.39
CA GLY A 985 13.39 23.86 24.59
C GLY A 985 11.87 23.79 24.45
N LYS A 986 11.14 23.65 25.55
CA LYS A 986 9.69 23.46 25.54
C LYS A 986 8.97 24.79 25.75
N LEU A 987 8.18 25.19 24.76
CA LEU A 987 7.35 26.40 24.80
C LEU A 987 5.95 26.09 25.30
N SER A 988 5.44 26.95 26.18
CA SER A 988 4.01 27.03 26.43
C SER A 988 3.56 28.48 26.34
N TYR A 989 2.38 28.70 25.77
CA TYR A 989 1.79 30.03 25.72
C TYR A 989 0.27 30.00 25.76
N SER A 990 -0.31 31.14 26.09
CA SER A 990 -1.75 31.38 26.03
C SER A 990 -2.05 32.74 25.43
N ILE A 991 -3.19 32.86 24.76
CA ILE A 991 -3.71 34.13 24.25
C ILE A 991 -5.16 34.22 24.69
N LYS A 992 -5.53 35.35 25.31
CA LYS A 992 -6.91 35.63 25.70
C LYS A 992 -7.29 37.06 25.38
N LYS A 993 -8.46 37.25 24.78
CA LYS A 993 -9.07 38.55 24.56
C LYS A 993 -9.79 39.02 25.83
N VAL A 994 -9.49 40.22 26.30
CA VAL A 994 -10.13 40.86 27.46
C VAL A 994 -10.31 42.33 27.13
N GLU A 995 -11.56 42.83 27.10
CA GLU A 995 -11.91 44.26 27.08
C GLU A 995 -10.96 45.16 26.24
N GLY A 996 -11.00 45.03 24.90
CA GLY A 996 -10.21 45.89 24.00
C GLY A 996 -8.70 45.59 23.94
N ARG A 997 -8.25 44.49 24.56
CA ARG A 997 -6.85 44.03 24.46
C ARG A 997 -6.71 42.51 24.38
N TYR A 998 -5.59 42.04 23.85
CA TYR A 998 -5.14 40.65 23.97
C TYR A 998 -4.08 40.54 25.07
N ILE A 999 -4.21 39.53 25.92
CA ILE A 999 -3.21 39.16 26.91
C ILE A 999 -2.55 37.87 26.45
N VAL A 1000 -1.25 37.93 26.21
CA VAL A 1000 -0.42 36.78 25.83
C VAL A 1000 0.52 36.46 26.97
N ASN A 1001 0.53 35.21 27.42
CA ASN A 1001 1.53 34.74 28.38
C ASN A 1001 2.40 33.71 27.70
N LEU A 1002 3.71 33.95 27.62
CA LEU A 1002 4.72 33.01 27.17
C LEU A 1002 5.49 32.50 28.39
N ASN A 1003 5.67 31.19 28.48
CA ASN A 1003 6.49 30.55 29.51
C ASN A 1003 7.07 29.22 28.97
N GLY A 1004 7.76 28.49 29.85
CA GLY A 1004 8.37 27.19 29.54
C GLY A 1004 9.89 27.20 29.71
N GLU A 1005 10.50 26.03 29.53
CA GLU A 1005 11.94 25.84 29.63
C GLU A 1005 12.57 26.15 28.26
N ILE A 1006 12.73 27.43 27.94
CA ILE A 1006 13.28 27.90 26.66
C ILE A 1006 14.56 28.69 26.88
N LYS A 1007 15.59 28.37 26.09
CA LYS A 1007 16.75 29.25 25.90
C LYS A 1007 16.42 30.29 24.83
N ILE A 1008 16.48 31.58 25.16
CA ILE A 1008 16.18 32.63 24.18
C ILE A 1008 17.08 32.50 22.93
N PRO A 1009 16.49 32.40 21.72
CA PRO A 1009 17.24 32.33 20.47
C PRO A 1009 18.09 33.58 20.22
N GLU A 1010 19.10 33.47 19.36
CA GLU A 1010 19.92 34.62 18.95
C GLU A 1010 19.06 35.68 18.24
N GLY A 1011 18.25 35.24 17.27
CA GLY A 1011 17.22 36.03 16.58
C GLY A 1011 15.99 36.37 17.41
N LYS A 1012 16.00 36.03 18.71
CA LYS A 1012 14.92 36.27 19.68
C LYS A 1012 13.63 35.48 19.36
N ILE A 1013 12.63 35.63 20.22
CA ILE A 1013 11.28 35.09 19.98
C ILE A 1013 10.48 36.18 19.27
N LYS A 1014 9.83 35.84 18.16
CA LYS A 1014 8.97 36.74 17.39
C LYS A 1014 7.52 36.28 17.54
N PHE A 1015 6.72 37.02 18.29
CA PHE A 1015 5.30 36.74 18.44
C PHE A 1015 4.50 37.50 17.38
N ILE A 1016 3.70 36.80 16.59
CA ILE A 1016 2.88 37.42 15.55
C ILE A 1016 1.68 38.12 16.18
N ASN A 1017 1.58 39.43 15.95
CA ASN A 1017 0.58 40.30 16.56
C ASN A 1017 -0.82 40.04 15.97
N PRO A 1018 -1.79 39.51 16.75
CA PRO A 1018 -3.14 39.26 16.26
C PRO A 1018 -3.95 40.53 15.95
N ALA A 1019 -3.53 41.70 16.47
CA ALA A 1019 -4.13 42.99 16.14
C ALA A 1019 -3.49 43.65 14.89
N LYS A 1020 -2.30 43.21 14.48
CA LYS A 1020 -1.52 43.79 13.37
C LYS A 1020 -1.51 45.34 13.44
N GLU A 1021 -1.88 46.02 12.36
CA GLU A 1021 -1.94 47.48 12.25
C GLU A 1021 -3.00 48.15 13.15
N ASN A 1022 -3.99 47.40 13.65
CA ASN A 1022 -5.01 47.94 14.57
C ASN A 1022 -4.51 48.07 16.01
N SER A 1023 -3.25 47.73 16.30
CA SER A 1023 -2.68 47.85 17.63
C SER A 1023 -2.37 49.32 17.98
N THR A 1024 -2.89 49.78 19.11
CA THR A 1024 -2.72 51.16 19.59
C THR A 1024 -1.61 51.28 20.64
N LYS A 1025 -1.39 50.21 21.42
CA LYS A 1025 -0.38 50.16 22.48
C LYS A 1025 0.05 48.72 22.74
N ILE A 1026 1.36 48.49 22.89
CA ILE A 1026 1.91 47.16 23.22
C ILE A 1026 2.78 47.27 24.47
N ILE A 1027 2.48 46.45 25.48
CA ILE A 1027 3.23 46.37 26.74
C ILE A 1027 3.83 44.97 26.86
N VAL A 1028 5.15 44.86 27.00
CA VAL A 1028 5.85 43.60 27.30
C VAL A 1028 6.48 43.71 28.68
N ASN A 1029 6.11 42.83 29.60
CA ASN A 1029 6.61 42.81 30.99
C ASN A 1029 6.56 44.21 31.65
N GLN A 1030 5.39 44.85 31.59
CA GLN A 1030 5.11 46.19 32.13
C GLN A 1030 5.84 47.36 31.45
N LYS A 1031 6.56 47.12 30.36
CA LYS A 1031 7.22 48.17 29.57
C LYS A 1031 6.54 48.32 28.22
N GLU A 1032 6.20 49.56 27.88
CA GLU A 1032 5.70 49.88 26.55
C GLU A 1032 6.81 49.68 25.51
N VAL A 1033 6.50 49.01 24.41
CA VAL A 1033 7.45 48.71 23.34
C VAL A 1033 6.94 49.26 22.01
N ASN A 1034 7.82 49.95 21.29
CA ASN A 1034 7.54 50.39 19.93
C ASN A 1034 8.00 49.32 18.94
N THR A 1035 7.05 48.71 18.22
CA THR A 1035 7.34 47.69 17.20
C THR A 1035 7.64 48.36 15.87
N LYS A 1036 8.76 48.02 15.23
CA LYS A 1036 9.06 48.49 13.86
C LYS A 1036 8.14 47.87 12.80
N ASN A 1037 7.62 46.68 13.08
CA ASN A 1037 6.66 45.97 12.24
C ASN A 1037 5.38 45.76 13.05
N PRO A 1038 4.24 46.36 12.68
CA PRO A 1038 2.98 46.20 13.41
C PRO A 1038 2.50 44.75 13.51
N GLY A 1039 2.94 43.88 12.60
CA GLY A 1039 2.60 42.46 12.59
C GLY A 1039 3.42 41.58 13.54
N GLU A 1040 4.49 42.10 14.16
CA GLU A 1040 5.44 41.29 14.93
C GLU A 1040 5.89 41.99 16.22
N ILE A 1041 5.93 41.23 17.32
CA ILE A 1041 6.39 41.66 18.63
C ILE A 1041 7.63 40.84 19.01
N VAL A 1042 8.76 41.53 19.17
CA VAL A 1042 10.04 40.90 19.55
C VAL A 1042 10.10 40.71 21.07
N ILE A 1043 10.33 39.48 21.50
CA ILE A 1043 10.39 39.06 22.90
C ILE A 1043 11.83 38.63 23.23
N THR A 1044 12.43 39.33 24.19
CA THR A 1044 13.85 39.19 24.55
C THR A 1044 14.08 38.34 25.80
N GLU A 1045 13.03 38.01 26.55
CA GLU A 1045 13.08 37.21 27.77
C GLU A 1045 11.85 36.31 27.88
N CYS A 1046 11.97 35.19 28.61
CA CYS A 1046 10.89 34.23 28.87
C CYS A 1046 11.03 33.79 30.35
N PRO A 1047 9.97 33.85 31.17
CA PRO A 1047 8.58 34.15 30.82
C PRO A 1047 8.34 35.60 30.41
N ALA A 1048 7.30 35.81 29.59
CA ALA A 1048 6.87 37.14 29.16
C ALA A 1048 5.35 37.26 29.18
N THR A 1049 4.86 38.42 29.63
CA THR A 1049 3.45 38.83 29.50
C THR A 1049 3.38 39.98 28.50
N ILE A 1050 2.57 39.82 27.45
CA ILE A 1050 2.34 40.81 26.41
C ILE A 1050 0.89 41.27 26.50
N GLU A 1051 0.67 42.58 26.60
CA GLU A 1051 -0.64 43.21 26.47
C GLU A 1051 -0.69 44.00 25.17
N ILE A 1052 -1.65 43.68 24.31
CA ILE A 1052 -1.82 44.29 22.98
C ILE A 1052 -3.18 44.97 22.97
N TYR A 1053 -3.18 46.29 23.10
CA TYR A 1053 -4.39 47.12 23.00
C TYR A 1053 -4.68 47.39 21.52
N PHE A 1054 -5.95 47.38 21.17
CA PHE A 1054 -6.41 47.63 19.80
C PHE A 1054 -7.70 48.44 19.80
N GLU A 1055 -8.02 49.06 18.65
CA GLU A 1055 -9.23 49.86 18.46
C GLU A 1055 -10.54 49.05 18.50
#